data_AF-A0A9P5DRE4-F1
#
_entry.id   AF-A0A9P5DRE4-F1
#
_cell.length_a   1.000
_cell.length_b   1.000
_cell.length_c   1.000
_cell.angle_alpha   90.00
_cell.angle_beta   90.00
_cell.angle_gamma   90.00
#
_symmetry.space_group_name_H-M   'P 1'
#
loop_
_entity.id
_entity.type
_entity.pdbx_description
1 polymer ?
#
loop_
_entity_poly.entity_id
_entity_poly.type
_entity_poly.pdbx_seq_one_letter_code
_entity_poly.pdbx_strand_id
1 'polypeptide(L)'
;MSSLKQFIRNVRAAKTIADERAVIQKESAAIRASFREESHDPNVRRNNVAKLLYLFTLGERTHFGQIECLKLLASPRFADKRLGHLATSLLLDENQEVLTLVTNSLKNDLGHSNQYVVGLALCTLGNIASIEMSRDLFPEIETLVATANPYIRRKAALCAMRICRKVPDLQEHFLDKATQLLSDRNHGVLLCGLTLVTSLCEADEEEGGEEGIVEKFRSFVPGLVRTLKGLATSGYAPEHDVTGITDPFLQVKILHLLRVLAVGDAETSEQINDILAQVATNTESSKNVGNSILYEAVRTILDIEADSGLRVLGVNILGKFLTNRDNNIRYVALNTLIKVVAIEPNAVQRHRNTILECLRDPDISIRRRALDLSFTLINESNVRVLIRELLAFLEVADNEFKPTMTSQIGIAADKFAPNKRWHFDTMLRVLSLAGNYVKEQILSSFVRLVATTPELQTYAVQKLYINLKKDITQESLTQAGAWCIGEYADALLKGGQYEEEELVQEVKEHEVVDLFSLILNSAYATQVSTEYIVTALMKLTTRFSDPAQIEKIRRILQYHQTSLDIEIQQRVVEYGNLFSFDQVRRGVLEKMPIPQIKEESRVLGQAPTKKKAANRKSRVIKPTEQDLLDIMDAPAATPAAPSTTNTDLLADILGGTSSPPSASSPPPQQSNVSNIMDLFGSAPAPSTASPAPPSSNLDLMSPVSTPQPQTSQAPAGIPCYNANDLNVTFQVQRNAEGMIQATARFINTSGSANLSNVSLQAAVPKSQKLQLLSISSSDLGPGAEATQMMRVSGCKGPLRLRLRIGYTHPAAGQVMDQVNWTESPRVPLLSRRSRLAIIKPAAFYARPKAMSTQRSGHLERTAQEPRDKSLLDVRLERIDQVNERIRLFRLELESGPIKFSAGQWLDTYVPGNPKPGGFTLTSTPQAAADTESPYLELAVQESPENPPAAWLWQPPSIITGSKLQVRVGGSFVFPPAEIPLNEISRIVFVAGGVGINPLVSMMGCIADEGYDVEVEVLYASKVPAPGLNRVLFLERIRAWFMDKKLKGNLKVFTTGGYDKDCESGGFDVHNRRFTVEDVKEAVGEKSDSVVYICGPAAMTDEIVDGLTRDGGVNNKRVMLEKWW
;
A
#
# COMPACT_ATOMS: atom_id res chain seq x y z
N MET A 1 9.42 -40.43 21.27
CA MET A 1 8.65 -39.52 20.38
C MET A 1 9.26 -39.50 18.98
N SER A 2 8.51 -39.07 17.96
CA SER A 2 9.01 -38.81 16.60
C SER A 2 10.04 -37.66 16.57
N SER A 3 11.02 -37.72 15.66
CA SER A 3 11.97 -36.62 15.43
C SER A 3 11.37 -35.55 14.51
N LEU A 4 11.89 -34.32 14.56
CA LEU A 4 11.53 -33.26 13.61
C LEU A 4 11.57 -33.72 12.13
N LYS A 5 12.61 -34.48 11.75
CA LYS A 5 12.76 -35.01 10.38
C LYS A 5 11.64 -35.99 10.01
N GLN A 6 11.13 -36.77 10.97
CA GLN A 6 9.99 -37.65 10.74
C GLN A 6 8.67 -36.87 10.69
N PHE A 7 8.50 -35.84 11.53
CA PHE A 7 7.32 -34.98 11.47
C PHE A 7 7.19 -34.26 10.12
N ILE A 8 8.28 -33.63 9.64
CA ILE A 8 8.34 -33.03 8.29
C ILE A 8 8.05 -34.07 7.20
N ARG A 9 8.54 -35.32 7.35
CA ARG A 9 8.26 -36.42 6.42
C ARG A 9 6.78 -36.81 6.41
N ASN A 10 6.13 -36.85 7.57
CA ASN A 10 4.70 -37.18 7.70
C ASN A 10 3.84 -36.07 7.07
N VAL A 11 4.11 -34.80 7.39
CA VAL A 11 3.43 -33.63 6.79
C VAL A 11 3.57 -33.65 5.27
N ARG A 12 4.79 -33.89 4.75
CA ARG A 12 5.05 -34.01 3.30
C ARG A 12 4.54 -35.30 2.65
N ALA A 13 4.03 -36.26 3.42
CA ALA A 13 3.39 -37.48 2.91
C ALA A 13 1.86 -37.36 2.87
N ALA A 14 1.29 -36.35 3.52
CA ALA A 14 -0.14 -36.08 3.49
C ALA A 14 -0.60 -35.77 2.05
N LYS A 15 -1.73 -36.36 1.64
CA LYS A 15 -2.25 -36.22 0.26
C LYS A 15 -3.28 -35.11 0.11
N THR A 16 -3.78 -34.56 1.21
CA THR A 16 -4.79 -33.50 1.23
C THR A 16 -4.53 -32.54 2.39
N ILE A 17 -5.06 -31.31 2.30
CA ILE A 17 -4.95 -30.30 3.37
C ILE A 17 -5.65 -30.77 4.66
N ALA A 18 -6.67 -31.63 4.57
CA ALA A 18 -7.34 -32.21 5.74
C ALA A 18 -6.47 -33.26 6.46
N ASP A 19 -5.81 -34.12 5.68
CA ASP A 19 -4.83 -35.12 6.14
C ASP A 19 -3.59 -34.43 6.77
N GLU A 20 -3.09 -33.37 6.12
CA GLU A 20 -2.02 -32.52 6.65
C GLU A 20 -2.40 -31.88 7.99
N ARG A 21 -3.60 -31.27 8.08
CA ARG A 21 -4.14 -30.73 9.33
C ARG A 21 -4.32 -31.79 10.41
N ALA A 22 -4.74 -33.01 10.08
CA ALA A 22 -4.85 -34.09 11.05
C ALA A 22 -3.48 -34.52 11.62
N VAL A 23 -2.45 -34.61 10.77
CA VAL A 23 -1.06 -34.88 11.19
C VAL A 23 -0.52 -33.74 12.07
N ILE A 24 -0.76 -32.48 11.67
CA ILE A 24 -0.41 -31.27 12.43
C ILE A 24 -1.09 -31.25 13.80
N GLN A 25 -2.41 -31.47 13.86
CA GLN A 25 -3.17 -31.46 15.11
C GLN A 25 -2.69 -32.56 16.06
N LYS A 26 -2.47 -33.79 15.55
CA LYS A 26 -1.96 -34.92 16.32
C LYS A 26 -0.58 -34.66 16.94
N GLU A 27 0.36 -34.14 16.17
CA GLU A 27 1.69 -33.80 16.70
C GLU A 27 1.66 -32.55 17.60
N SER A 28 0.79 -31.56 17.33
CA SER A 28 0.60 -30.41 18.25
C SER A 28 0.03 -30.83 19.61
N ALA A 29 -0.87 -31.82 19.64
CA ALA A 29 -1.41 -32.39 20.87
C ALA A 29 -0.33 -33.17 21.63
N ALA A 30 0.50 -33.96 20.95
CA ALA A 30 1.63 -34.65 21.56
C ALA A 30 2.68 -33.70 22.15
N ILE A 31 2.94 -32.55 21.50
CA ILE A 31 3.81 -31.49 22.05
C ILE A 31 3.17 -30.86 23.30
N ARG A 32 1.86 -30.53 23.26
CA ARG A 32 1.13 -29.99 24.43
C ARG A 32 1.11 -30.95 25.62
N ALA A 33 0.95 -32.25 25.38
CA ALA A 33 1.04 -33.28 26.43
C ALA A 33 2.45 -33.31 27.04
N SER A 34 3.49 -33.43 26.20
CA SER A 34 4.89 -33.45 26.65
C SER A 34 5.33 -32.20 27.42
N PHE A 35 4.74 -31.04 27.17
CA PHE A 35 5.03 -29.82 27.92
C PHE A 35 4.30 -29.76 29.28
N ARG A 36 3.16 -30.44 29.43
CA ARG A 36 2.48 -30.63 30.73
C ARG A 36 3.15 -31.70 31.59
N GLU A 37 3.73 -32.71 30.96
CA GLU A 37 4.46 -33.81 31.62
C GLU A 37 5.84 -33.39 32.18
N GLU A 38 6.26 -32.11 32.03
CA GLU A 38 7.49 -31.52 32.59
C GLU A 38 8.76 -32.37 32.41
N SER A 39 8.88 -33.10 31.30
CA SER A 39 9.91 -34.11 31.08
C SER A 39 11.33 -33.56 31.35
N HIS A 40 12.01 -34.10 32.37
CA HIS A 40 13.36 -33.65 32.78
C HIS A 40 14.42 -33.79 31.67
N ASP A 41 14.19 -34.63 30.65
CA ASP A 41 15.16 -34.90 29.57
C ASP A 41 15.25 -33.71 28.58
N PRO A 42 16.35 -32.94 28.58
CA PRO A 42 16.46 -31.72 27.77
C PRO A 42 16.46 -32.00 26.26
N ASN A 43 16.78 -33.24 25.84
CA ASN A 43 16.76 -33.62 24.44
C ASN A 43 15.33 -33.73 23.89
N VAL A 44 14.36 -34.10 24.74
CA VAL A 44 12.93 -34.17 24.40
C VAL A 44 12.37 -32.75 24.24
N ARG A 45 12.60 -31.87 25.23
CA ARG A 45 12.25 -30.44 25.15
C ARG A 45 12.79 -29.79 23.88
N ARG A 46 14.08 -29.98 23.56
CA ARG A 46 14.70 -29.45 22.33
C ARG A 46 14.02 -29.98 21.05
N ASN A 47 13.75 -31.28 20.95
CA ASN A 47 13.08 -31.85 19.76
C ASN A 47 11.64 -31.32 19.61
N ASN A 48 10.93 -31.10 20.71
CA ASN A 48 9.55 -30.63 20.69
C ASN A 48 9.44 -29.13 20.38
N VAL A 49 10.33 -28.28 20.91
CA VAL A 49 10.46 -26.88 20.47
C VAL A 49 10.89 -26.80 19.00
N ALA A 50 11.76 -27.71 18.52
CA ALA A 50 12.14 -27.72 17.11
C ALA A 50 10.97 -28.09 16.16
N LYS A 51 10.02 -28.93 16.62
CA LYS A 51 8.73 -29.15 15.93
C LYS A 51 7.80 -27.94 16.04
N LEU A 52 7.75 -27.29 17.19
CA LEU A 52 6.95 -26.08 17.41
C LEU A 52 7.35 -24.95 16.45
N LEU A 53 8.66 -24.76 16.20
CA LEU A 53 9.11 -23.81 15.18
C LEU A 53 8.70 -24.21 13.76
N TYR A 54 8.66 -25.50 13.44
CA TYR A 54 8.14 -25.94 12.15
C TYR A 54 6.63 -25.69 12.02
N LEU A 55 5.83 -25.94 13.06
CA LEU A 55 4.42 -25.55 13.13
C LEU A 55 4.23 -24.04 12.93
N PHE A 56 5.06 -23.21 13.57
CA PHE A 56 5.04 -21.76 13.36
C PHE A 56 5.35 -21.38 11.90
N THR A 57 6.33 -22.02 11.24
CA THR A 57 6.59 -21.79 9.81
C THR A 57 5.49 -22.29 8.86
N LEU A 58 4.54 -23.10 9.35
CA LEU A 58 3.31 -23.48 8.63
C LEU A 58 2.13 -22.54 8.93
N GLY A 59 2.30 -21.56 9.82
CA GLY A 59 1.25 -20.60 10.22
C GLY A 59 0.34 -21.07 11.36
N GLU A 60 0.68 -22.16 12.06
CA GLU A 60 -0.11 -22.67 13.19
C GLU A 60 0.13 -21.90 14.49
N ARG A 61 -0.86 -21.94 15.41
CA ARG A 61 -0.81 -21.21 16.68
C ARG A 61 0.07 -21.92 17.72
N THR A 62 1.16 -21.27 18.13
CA THR A 62 2.27 -21.87 18.92
C THR A 62 2.57 -21.22 20.28
N HIS A 63 1.79 -20.24 20.72
CA HIS A 63 1.96 -19.47 21.98
C HIS A 63 2.30 -20.36 23.20
N PHE A 64 1.64 -21.52 23.33
CA PHE A 64 1.76 -22.44 24.47
C PHE A 64 3.18 -23.00 24.71
N GLY A 65 4.13 -22.80 23.80
CA GLY A 65 5.52 -23.22 23.96
C GLY A 65 6.53 -22.09 24.21
N GLN A 66 6.09 -20.85 24.38
CA GLN A 66 6.99 -19.69 24.61
C GLN A 66 7.84 -19.87 25.88
N ILE A 67 7.24 -20.30 27.00
CA ILE A 67 7.94 -20.57 28.27
C ILE A 67 8.98 -21.70 28.12
N GLU A 68 8.67 -22.75 27.36
CA GLU A 68 9.63 -23.84 27.08
C GLU A 68 10.83 -23.38 26.24
N CYS A 69 10.69 -22.29 25.48
CA CYS A 69 11.81 -21.65 24.78
C CYS A 69 12.74 -20.91 25.75
N LEU A 70 12.19 -20.26 26.79
CA LEU A 70 13.00 -19.70 27.88
C LEU A 70 13.74 -20.78 28.67
N LYS A 71 13.08 -21.91 28.99
CA LYS A 71 13.74 -23.07 29.62
C LYS A 71 14.88 -23.65 28.76
N LEU A 72 14.91 -23.40 27.44
CA LEU A 72 16.04 -23.73 26.56
C LEU A 72 17.11 -22.62 26.51
N LEU A 73 16.78 -21.34 26.68
CA LEU A 73 17.77 -20.28 26.90
C LEU A 73 18.58 -20.54 28.18
N ALA A 74 17.93 -20.93 29.26
CA ALA A 74 18.59 -21.23 30.54
C ALA A 74 19.47 -22.50 30.52
N SER A 75 19.39 -23.35 29.49
CA SER A 75 20.21 -24.57 29.40
C SER A 75 21.70 -24.24 29.21
N PRO A 76 22.64 -24.90 29.90
CA PRO A 76 24.08 -24.70 29.69
C PRO A 76 24.58 -25.28 28.34
N ARG A 77 23.76 -26.07 27.63
CA ARG A 77 24.16 -26.74 26.39
C ARG A 77 24.00 -25.80 25.19
N PHE A 78 25.10 -25.51 24.49
CA PHE A 78 25.10 -24.65 23.29
C PHE A 78 24.06 -25.04 22.23
N ALA A 79 23.83 -26.34 22.00
CA ALA A 79 22.83 -26.82 21.05
C ALA A 79 21.37 -26.53 21.47
N ASP A 80 21.14 -26.34 22.77
CA ASP A 80 19.84 -26.04 23.37
C ASP A 80 19.65 -24.52 23.37
N LYS A 81 20.63 -23.74 23.85
CA LYS A 81 20.68 -22.26 23.72
C LYS A 81 20.48 -21.80 22.28
N ARG A 82 21.16 -22.43 21.31
CA ARG A 82 21.03 -22.09 19.88
C ARG A 82 19.60 -22.25 19.37
N LEU A 83 18.85 -23.24 19.87
CA LEU A 83 17.43 -23.38 19.53
C LEU A 83 16.58 -22.38 20.31
N GLY A 84 16.87 -22.16 21.60
CA GLY A 84 16.20 -21.16 22.44
C GLY A 84 16.27 -19.76 21.85
N HIS A 85 17.46 -19.28 21.46
CA HIS A 85 17.66 -17.96 20.83
C HIS A 85 16.93 -17.83 19.49
N LEU A 86 16.96 -18.86 18.65
CA LEU A 86 16.20 -18.89 17.39
C LEU A 86 14.69 -18.86 17.64
N ALA A 87 14.21 -19.61 18.64
CA ALA A 87 12.79 -19.65 18.98
C ALA A 87 12.31 -18.32 19.58
N THR A 88 13.10 -17.74 20.48
CA THR A 88 12.89 -16.43 21.08
C THR A 88 12.81 -15.34 20.00
N SER A 89 13.70 -15.39 19.00
CA SER A 89 13.71 -14.47 17.84
C SER A 89 12.54 -14.65 16.85
N LEU A 90 11.65 -15.64 17.06
CA LEU A 90 10.56 -15.96 16.13
C LEU A 90 9.17 -16.02 16.80
N LEU A 91 9.10 -16.41 18.08
CA LEU A 91 7.85 -16.69 18.81
C LEU A 91 7.48 -15.60 19.83
N LEU A 92 8.41 -14.72 20.20
CA LEU A 92 8.13 -13.56 21.04
C LEU A 92 7.98 -12.32 20.16
N ASP A 93 7.11 -11.41 20.59
CA ASP A 93 6.99 -10.06 20.04
C ASP A 93 7.17 -9.02 21.16
N GLU A 94 7.27 -7.75 20.77
CA GLU A 94 7.60 -6.63 21.68
C GLU A 94 6.53 -6.36 22.77
N ASN A 95 5.40 -7.06 22.73
CA ASN A 95 4.24 -6.84 23.61
C ASN A 95 4.10 -7.88 24.75
N GLN A 96 4.99 -8.86 24.83
CA GLN A 96 4.89 -9.97 25.80
C GLN A 96 5.67 -9.70 27.08
N GLU A 97 4.98 -9.76 28.23
CA GLU A 97 5.56 -9.67 29.59
C GLU A 97 6.64 -10.75 29.87
N VAL A 98 6.67 -11.80 29.04
CA VAL A 98 7.70 -12.84 28.98
C VAL A 98 9.10 -12.27 28.68
N LEU A 99 9.21 -11.08 28.08
CA LEU A 99 10.49 -10.46 27.70
C LEU A 99 11.42 -10.15 28.87
N THR A 100 10.92 -9.79 30.06
CA THR A 100 11.78 -9.47 31.23
C THR A 100 12.65 -10.65 31.65
N LEU A 101 12.15 -11.88 31.50
CA LEU A 101 12.91 -13.11 31.72
C LEU A 101 13.97 -13.36 30.62
N VAL A 102 13.71 -12.86 29.40
CA VAL A 102 14.69 -12.86 28.30
C VAL A 102 15.81 -11.85 28.59
N THR A 103 15.52 -10.66 29.15
CA THR A 103 16.54 -9.66 29.49
C THR A 103 17.62 -10.23 30.42
N ASN A 104 17.21 -10.86 31.52
CA ASN A 104 18.13 -11.52 32.45
C ASN A 104 18.90 -12.67 31.76
N SER A 105 18.20 -13.51 30.99
CA SER A 105 18.84 -14.60 30.22
C SER A 105 19.89 -14.09 29.22
N LEU A 106 19.63 -12.95 28.55
CA LEU A 106 20.55 -12.30 27.62
C LEU A 106 21.75 -11.68 28.35
N LYS A 107 21.55 -10.98 29.48
CA LYS A 107 22.65 -10.39 30.26
C LYS A 107 23.70 -11.43 30.64
N ASN A 108 23.24 -12.60 31.10
CA ASN A 108 24.09 -13.76 31.39
C ASN A 108 24.79 -14.34 30.14
N ASP A 109 24.11 -14.43 29.00
CA ASP A 109 24.69 -14.95 27.75
C ASP A 109 25.61 -13.96 27.02
N LEU A 110 25.48 -12.65 27.28
CA LEU A 110 26.40 -11.61 26.79
C LEU A 110 27.74 -11.64 27.56
N GLY A 111 27.72 -11.96 28.85
CA GLY A 111 28.92 -12.18 29.68
C GLY A 111 29.58 -13.55 29.52
N HIS A 112 29.07 -14.43 28.65
CA HIS A 112 29.49 -15.83 28.57
C HIS A 112 30.82 -16.04 27.83
N SER A 113 31.75 -16.81 28.40
CA SER A 113 33.12 -17.02 27.87
C SER A 113 33.20 -17.52 26.42
N ASN A 114 32.25 -18.34 25.98
CA ASN A 114 32.15 -18.79 24.59
C ASN A 114 31.55 -17.70 23.68
N GLN A 115 32.39 -17.13 22.81
CA GLN A 115 32.02 -16.15 21.77
C GLN A 115 30.79 -16.50 20.91
N TYR A 116 30.46 -17.79 20.73
CA TYR A 116 29.29 -18.21 19.97
C TYR A 116 27.98 -18.10 20.77
N VAL A 117 28.03 -18.08 22.11
CA VAL A 117 26.87 -17.80 22.98
C VAL A 117 26.59 -16.30 22.98
N VAL A 118 27.61 -15.47 23.22
CA VAL A 118 27.54 -14.00 23.07
C VAL A 118 27.01 -13.63 21.67
N GLY A 119 27.54 -14.29 20.63
CA GLY A 119 27.10 -14.09 19.25
C GLY A 119 25.67 -14.55 18.93
N LEU A 120 25.03 -15.37 19.77
CA LEU A 120 23.61 -15.70 19.70
C LEU A 120 22.76 -14.69 20.49
N ALA A 121 23.21 -14.26 21.68
CA ALA A 121 22.55 -13.23 22.48
C ALA A 121 22.48 -11.90 21.71
N LEU A 122 23.60 -11.42 21.16
CA LEU A 122 23.67 -10.25 20.27
C LEU A 122 22.75 -10.37 19.05
N CYS A 123 22.57 -11.59 18.52
CA CYS A 123 21.68 -11.83 17.38
C CYS A 123 20.21 -11.78 17.77
N THR A 124 19.88 -12.25 18.98
CA THR A 124 18.52 -12.25 19.51
C THR A 124 18.12 -10.82 19.87
N LEU A 125 18.93 -10.12 20.65
CA LEU A 125 18.70 -8.72 21.01
C LEU A 125 18.57 -7.83 19.77
N GLY A 126 19.46 -7.97 18.78
CA GLY A 126 19.37 -7.23 17.51
C GLY A 126 18.08 -7.49 16.69
N ASN A 127 17.35 -8.58 16.97
CA ASN A 127 16.04 -8.85 16.36
C ASN A 127 14.89 -8.32 17.24
N ILE A 128 14.89 -8.64 18.55
CA ILE A 128 13.73 -8.45 19.45
C ILE A 128 13.84 -7.26 20.42
N ALA A 129 14.83 -6.38 20.27
CA ALA A 129 15.03 -5.23 21.17
C ALA A 129 13.75 -4.39 21.39
N SER A 130 13.20 -4.47 22.61
CA SER A 130 12.25 -3.48 23.15
C SER A 130 13.01 -2.30 23.77
N ILE A 131 12.29 -1.23 24.10
CA ILE A 131 12.85 -0.01 24.72
C ILE A 131 13.50 -0.34 26.08
N GLU A 132 12.82 -1.15 26.90
CA GLU A 132 13.31 -1.61 28.21
C GLU A 132 14.56 -2.48 28.05
N MET A 133 14.52 -3.51 27.19
CA MET A 133 15.67 -4.38 26.92
C MET A 133 16.89 -3.62 26.37
N SER A 134 16.65 -2.52 25.66
CA SER A 134 17.71 -1.66 25.14
C SER A 134 18.38 -0.85 26.26
N ARG A 135 17.59 -0.31 27.20
CA ARG A 135 18.09 0.42 28.37
C ARG A 135 18.76 -0.49 29.42
N ASP A 136 18.29 -1.72 29.59
CA ASP A 136 18.85 -2.68 30.57
C ASP A 136 20.17 -3.36 30.15
N LEU A 137 20.48 -3.35 28.85
CA LEU A 137 21.59 -4.12 28.25
C LEU A 137 22.61 -3.27 27.47
N PHE A 138 22.41 -1.96 27.29
CA PHE A 138 23.38 -1.13 26.55
C PHE A 138 24.82 -1.16 27.13
N PRO A 139 25.07 -1.24 28.46
CA PRO A 139 26.44 -1.23 28.99
C PRO A 139 27.24 -2.48 28.58
N GLU A 140 26.58 -3.65 28.54
CA GLU A 140 27.16 -4.87 27.98
C GLU A 140 27.47 -4.71 26.49
N ILE A 141 26.60 -4.05 25.73
CA ILE A 141 26.83 -3.83 24.30
C ILE A 141 28.00 -2.87 24.05
N GLU A 142 28.10 -1.76 24.79
CA GLU A 142 29.23 -0.83 24.70
C GLU A 142 30.58 -1.55 24.93
N THR A 143 30.63 -2.39 25.97
CA THR A 143 31.80 -3.22 26.31
C THR A 143 32.12 -4.24 25.20
N LEU A 144 31.09 -4.84 24.59
CA LEU A 144 31.26 -5.80 23.49
C LEU A 144 31.62 -5.15 22.14
N VAL A 145 31.30 -3.86 21.94
CA VAL A 145 31.81 -3.08 20.80
C VAL A 145 33.30 -2.73 20.97
N ALA A 146 33.78 -2.52 22.20
CA ALA A 146 35.21 -2.31 22.47
C ALA A 146 36.05 -3.61 22.42
N THR A 147 35.43 -4.78 22.28
CA THR A 147 36.11 -6.08 22.36
C THR A 147 36.94 -6.40 21.12
N ALA A 148 38.20 -6.84 21.32
CA ALA A 148 39.15 -7.12 20.25
C ALA A 148 38.66 -8.12 19.19
N ASN A 149 37.87 -9.12 19.58
CA ASN A 149 37.39 -10.21 18.70
C ASN A 149 36.46 -9.71 17.56
N PRO A 150 36.88 -9.79 16.27
CA PRO A 150 36.06 -9.35 15.13
C PRO A 150 34.71 -10.06 14.99
N TYR A 151 34.60 -11.32 15.44
CA TYR A 151 33.34 -12.08 15.37
C TYR A 151 32.24 -11.45 16.24
N ILE A 152 32.63 -10.97 17.42
CA ILE A 152 31.75 -10.29 18.39
C ILE A 152 31.52 -8.85 17.90
N ARG A 153 32.58 -8.09 17.59
CA ARG A 153 32.50 -6.65 17.32
C ARG A 153 31.51 -6.30 16.20
N ARG A 154 31.54 -7.04 15.09
CA ARG A 154 30.60 -6.86 13.96
C ARG A 154 29.13 -7.09 14.34
N LYS A 155 28.86 -7.99 15.31
CA LYS A 155 27.52 -8.26 15.84
C LYS A 155 27.10 -7.20 16.85
N ALA A 156 28.02 -6.77 17.71
CA ALA A 156 27.80 -5.71 18.68
C ALA A 156 27.46 -4.38 18.00
N ALA A 157 28.17 -4.02 16.92
CA ALA A 157 27.91 -2.81 16.13
C ALA A 157 26.49 -2.79 15.50
N LEU A 158 26.03 -3.92 14.93
CA LEU A 158 24.66 -4.02 14.40
C LEU A 158 23.60 -4.07 15.51
N CYS A 159 23.95 -4.56 16.71
CA CYS A 159 23.07 -4.54 17.86
C CYS A 159 22.94 -3.11 18.45
N ALA A 160 24.05 -2.36 18.53
CA ALA A 160 24.07 -0.94 18.87
C ALA A 160 23.21 -0.13 17.90
N MET A 161 23.36 -0.34 16.58
CA MET A 161 22.52 0.30 15.56
C MET A 161 21.02 0.05 15.79
N ARG A 162 20.63 -1.15 16.24
CA ARG A 162 19.23 -1.45 16.59
C ARG A 162 18.79 -0.76 17.89
N ILE A 163 19.68 -0.61 18.86
CA ILE A 163 19.44 0.11 20.13
C ILE A 163 19.25 1.61 19.87
N CYS A 164 20.15 2.26 19.12
CA CYS A 164 20.01 3.66 18.71
C CYS A 164 18.67 3.91 17.98
N ARG A 165 18.29 3.04 17.03
CA ARG A 165 16.99 3.07 16.33
C ARG A 165 15.75 2.74 17.20
N LYS A 166 15.94 2.45 18.49
CA LYS A 166 14.86 2.16 19.46
C LYS A 166 14.83 3.16 20.60
N VAL A 167 15.97 3.73 20.95
CA VAL A 167 16.18 4.70 22.03
C VAL A 167 17.25 5.70 21.53
N PRO A 168 16.85 6.80 20.86
CA PRO A 168 17.78 7.82 20.37
C PRO A 168 18.66 8.42 21.48
N ASP A 169 18.11 8.53 22.70
CA ASP A 169 18.79 9.01 23.91
C ASP A 169 20.05 8.21 24.31
N LEU A 170 20.33 7.06 23.70
CA LEU A 170 21.56 6.28 23.94
C LEU A 170 22.64 6.46 22.85
N GLN A 171 22.45 7.36 21.87
CA GLN A 171 23.39 7.52 20.75
C GLN A 171 24.78 8.00 21.16
N GLU A 172 24.88 8.96 22.10
CA GLU A 172 26.16 9.55 22.53
C GLU A 172 27.19 8.49 22.95
N HIS A 173 26.77 7.51 23.76
CA HIS A 173 27.63 6.42 24.26
C HIS A 173 28.29 5.58 23.15
N PHE A 174 27.69 5.54 21.96
CA PHE A 174 28.21 4.75 20.84
C PHE A 174 29.07 5.57 19.85
N LEU A 175 29.09 6.91 19.93
CA LEU A 175 29.84 7.78 19.00
C LEU A 175 31.34 7.46 19.01
N ASP A 176 31.99 7.55 20.18
CA ASP A 176 33.42 7.29 20.32
C ASP A 176 33.80 5.88 19.86
N LYS A 177 32.98 4.87 20.22
CA LYS A 177 33.22 3.48 19.80
C LYS A 177 33.07 3.32 18.29
N ALA A 178 32.11 4.03 17.67
CA ALA A 178 31.89 3.97 16.23
C ALA A 178 33.08 4.53 15.44
N THR A 179 33.77 5.57 15.93
CA THR A 179 35.03 6.06 15.30
C THR A 179 36.09 4.96 15.25
N GLN A 180 36.22 4.16 16.32
CA GLN A 180 37.18 3.05 16.39
C GLN A 180 36.84 1.96 15.36
N LEU A 181 35.55 1.67 15.13
CA LEU A 181 35.10 0.71 14.11
C LEU A 181 35.44 1.15 12.67
N LEU A 182 35.45 2.45 12.38
CA LEU A 182 35.84 2.99 11.07
C LEU A 182 37.35 2.82 10.77
N SER A 183 38.17 2.57 11.80
CA SER A 183 39.62 2.37 11.68
C SER A 183 40.06 0.90 11.54
N ASP A 184 39.14 -0.06 11.63
CA ASP A 184 39.48 -1.49 11.60
C ASP A 184 39.87 -1.96 10.18
N ARG A 185 40.88 -2.84 10.11
CA ARG A 185 41.35 -3.46 8.87
C ARG A 185 40.45 -4.61 8.40
N ASN A 186 39.63 -5.17 9.29
CA ASN A 186 38.72 -6.25 8.96
C ASN A 186 37.48 -5.70 8.24
N HIS A 187 37.35 -6.00 6.96
CA HIS A 187 36.22 -5.60 6.10
C HIS A 187 34.85 -5.87 6.74
N GLY A 188 34.68 -7.02 7.41
CA GLY A 188 33.43 -7.40 8.07
C GLY A 188 33.13 -6.64 9.37
N VAL A 189 34.13 -6.04 10.01
CA VAL A 189 33.93 -5.09 11.13
C VAL A 189 33.64 -3.71 10.57
N LEU A 190 34.44 -3.24 9.60
CA LEU A 190 34.29 -1.94 8.95
C LEU A 190 32.90 -1.78 8.29
N LEU A 191 32.40 -2.80 7.58
CA LEU A 191 31.06 -2.82 7.00
C LEU A 191 29.95 -2.58 8.04
N CYS A 192 30.11 -3.14 9.24
CA CYS A 192 29.15 -2.99 10.34
C CYS A 192 29.32 -1.64 11.06
N GLY A 193 30.56 -1.14 11.20
CA GLY A 193 30.85 0.20 11.71
C GLY A 193 30.29 1.29 10.80
N LEU A 194 30.53 1.22 9.50
CA LEU A 194 29.90 2.08 8.49
C LEU A 194 28.38 2.05 8.59
N THR A 195 27.78 0.86 8.72
CA THR A 195 26.32 0.72 8.80
C THR A 195 25.73 1.29 10.10
N LEU A 196 26.48 1.24 11.22
CA LEU A 196 26.14 1.97 12.44
C LEU A 196 26.24 3.49 12.20
N VAL A 197 27.38 4.00 11.72
CA VAL A 197 27.62 5.44 11.52
C VAL A 197 26.62 6.06 10.54
N THR A 198 26.33 5.41 9.40
CA THR A 198 25.27 5.86 8.48
C THR A 198 23.94 6.02 9.21
N SER A 199 23.60 5.11 10.12
CA SER A 199 22.35 5.18 10.87
C SER A 199 22.32 6.24 11.96
N LEU A 200 23.47 6.72 12.45
CA LEU A 200 23.54 7.82 13.41
C LEU A 200 23.40 9.15 12.66
N CYS A 201 24.08 9.30 11.51
CA CYS A 201 23.94 10.47 10.65
C CYS A 201 22.52 10.59 10.04
N GLU A 202 21.91 9.47 9.62
CA GLU A 202 20.50 9.45 9.15
C GLU A 202 19.50 9.88 10.24
N ALA A 203 19.82 9.66 11.53
CA ALA A 203 18.97 10.08 12.65
C ALA A 203 19.17 11.57 13.00
N ASP A 204 20.42 12.05 13.08
CA ASP A 204 20.77 13.47 13.25
C ASP A 204 20.12 14.33 12.14
N GLU A 205 20.06 13.83 10.90
CA GLU A 205 19.32 14.49 9.79
C GLU A 205 17.79 14.53 10.00
N GLU A 206 17.17 13.47 10.53
CA GLU A 206 15.72 13.42 10.80
C GLU A 206 15.31 14.31 11.99
N GLU A 207 16.15 14.39 13.02
CA GLU A 207 15.92 15.21 14.22
C GLU A 207 16.33 16.69 14.05
N GLY A 208 16.98 17.03 12.93
CA GLY A 208 17.17 18.42 12.49
C GLY A 208 18.59 18.96 12.62
N GLY A 209 19.57 18.13 12.98
CA GLY A 209 21.00 18.45 13.01
C GLY A 209 21.46 19.18 14.27
N GLU A 210 20.79 18.97 15.41
CA GLU A 210 21.10 19.68 16.66
C GLU A 210 22.32 19.10 17.42
N GLU A 211 22.69 17.83 17.19
CA GLU A 211 23.80 17.15 17.91
C GLU A 211 25.16 17.21 17.18
N GLY A 212 25.18 17.65 15.92
CA GLY A 212 26.39 17.81 15.11
C GLY A 212 27.16 16.50 14.89
N ILE A 213 26.45 15.37 14.82
CA ILE A 213 27.07 14.04 14.64
C ILE A 213 27.74 13.96 13.26
N VAL A 214 27.10 14.51 12.23
CA VAL A 214 27.65 14.56 10.86
C VAL A 214 29.03 15.25 10.83
N GLU A 215 29.21 16.38 11.52
CA GLU A 215 30.48 17.12 11.54
C GLU A 215 31.63 16.30 12.14
N LYS A 216 31.37 15.57 13.23
CA LYS A 216 32.34 14.68 13.89
C LYS A 216 32.86 13.62 12.90
N PHE A 217 31.97 13.04 12.10
CA PHE A 217 32.31 11.98 11.14
C PHE A 217 32.88 12.47 9.79
N ARG A 218 32.66 13.73 9.39
CA ARG A 218 33.30 14.31 8.18
C ARG A 218 34.83 14.22 8.20
N SER A 219 35.44 14.33 9.38
CA SER A 219 36.90 14.20 9.57
C SER A 219 37.47 12.85 9.10
N PHE A 220 36.65 11.79 8.99
CA PHE A 220 37.06 10.48 8.49
C PHE A 220 36.91 10.31 6.97
N VAL A 221 36.28 11.25 6.25
CA VAL A 221 36.06 11.17 4.79
C VAL A 221 37.35 10.91 4.01
N PRO A 222 38.49 11.59 4.24
CA PRO A 222 39.75 11.30 3.53
C PRO A 222 40.27 9.87 3.77
N GLY A 223 39.95 9.27 4.92
CA GLY A 223 40.25 7.87 5.22
C GLY A 223 39.36 6.91 4.43
N LEU A 224 38.06 7.19 4.38
CA LEU A 224 37.07 6.42 3.62
C LEU A 224 37.33 6.50 2.10
N VAL A 225 37.64 7.68 1.58
CA VAL A 225 38.03 7.90 0.17
C VAL A 225 39.31 7.12 -0.16
N ARG A 226 40.32 7.12 0.71
CA ARG A 226 41.55 6.32 0.52
C ARG A 226 41.23 4.81 0.49
N THR A 227 40.37 4.32 1.37
CA THR A 227 39.94 2.91 1.38
C THR A 227 39.15 2.55 0.12
N LEU A 228 38.22 3.39 -0.33
CA LEU A 228 37.45 3.18 -1.56
C LEU A 228 38.35 3.21 -2.82
N LYS A 229 39.29 4.16 -2.90
CA LYS A 229 40.30 4.24 -3.98
C LYS A 229 41.22 3.01 -3.95
N GLY A 230 41.55 2.52 -2.76
CA GLY A 230 42.20 1.22 -2.55
C GLY A 230 41.41 0.08 -3.17
N LEU A 231 40.15 -0.13 -2.76
CA LEU A 231 39.29 -1.19 -3.29
C LEU A 231 39.12 -1.10 -4.81
N ALA A 232 38.76 0.07 -5.34
CA ALA A 232 38.52 0.30 -6.77
C ALA A 232 39.77 0.17 -7.66
N THR A 233 40.98 0.15 -7.07
CA THR A 233 42.26 -0.08 -7.77
C THR A 233 42.89 -1.43 -7.40
N SER A 234 42.32 -2.16 -6.43
CA SER A 234 42.86 -3.44 -5.95
C SER A 234 42.47 -4.58 -6.88
N GLY A 235 43.44 -5.45 -7.17
CA GLY A 235 43.20 -6.70 -7.89
C GLY A 235 42.51 -7.76 -7.04
N TYR A 236 42.31 -8.93 -7.65
CA TYR A 236 41.58 -10.07 -7.07
C TYR A 236 41.96 -10.42 -5.62
N ALA A 237 40.98 -10.39 -4.72
CA ALA A 237 41.12 -10.71 -3.30
C ALA A 237 40.28 -11.97 -2.94
N PRO A 238 40.90 -13.15 -2.70
CA PRO A 238 40.19 -14.44 -2.67
C PRO A 238 39.02 -14.58 -1.69
N GLU A 239 39.00 -13.85 -0.57
CA GLU A 239 37.92 -13.92 0.43
C GLU A 239 36.78 -12.93 0.17
N HIS A 240 37.00 -11.91 -0.67
CA HIS A 240 36.12 -10.75 -0.82
C HIS A 240 35.79 -10.39 -2.28
N ASP A 241 36.37 -11.07 -3.26
CA ASP A 241 35.99 -10.95 -4.66
C ASP A 241 34.57 -11.48 -4.92
N VAL A 242 33.78 -10.72 -5.67
CA VAL A 242 32.53 -11.19 -6.26
C VAL A 242 32.56 -10.91 -7.76
N THR A 243 32.92 -11.93 -8.53
CA THR A 243 32.93 -11.93 -10.01
C THR A 243 33.92 -10.94 -10.65
N GLY A 244 35.11 -10.78 -10.04
CA GLY A 244 36.17 -9.89 -10.51
C GLY A 244 36.14 -8.48 -9.89
N ILE A 245 35.33 -8.27 -8.84
CA ILE A 245 35.18 -6.99 -8.14
C ILE A 245 35.39 -7.21 -6.64
N THR A 246 36.29 -6.43 -6.06
CA THR A 246 36.75 -6.45 -4.66
C THR A 246 35.76 -5.82 -3.69
N ASP A 247 35.15 -6.64 -2.83
CA ASP A 247 34.18 -6.25 -1.79
C ASP A 247 33.13 -5.20 -2.20
N PRO A 248 32.20 -5.56 -3.11
CA PRO A 248 31.16 -4.64 -3.57
C PRO A 248 30.23 -4.16 -2.46
N PHE A 249 30.07 -4.93 -1.37
CA PHE A 249 29.22 -4.54 -0.25
C PHE A 249 29.86 -3.40 0.56
N LEU A 250 31.17 -3.49 0.79
CA LEU A 250 31.94 -2.42 1.43
C LEU A 250 32.00 -1.17 0.54
N GLN A 251 32.24 -1.31 -0.76
CA GLN A 251 32.24 -0.17 -1.69
C GLN A 251 30.89 0.58 -1.67
N VAL A 252 29.77 -0.14 -1.80
CA VAL A 252 28.41 0.45 -1.75
C VAL A 252 28.14 1.10 -0.40
N LYS A 253 28.58 0.52 0.73
CA LYS A 253 28.40 1.14 2.05
C LYS A 253 29.27 2.36 2.29
N ILE A 254 30.48 2.42 1.73
CA ILE A 254 31.30 3.64 1.76
C ILE A 254 30.62 4.73 0.92
N LEU A 255 30.23 4.45 -0.33
CA LEU A 255 29.53 5.41 -1.20
C LEU A 255 28.25 5.98 -0.54
N HIS A 256 27.47 5.11 0.10
CA HIS A 256 26.25 5.51 0.82
C HIS A 256 26.54 6.40 2.04
N LEU A 257 27.60 6.15 2.81
CA LEU A 257 27.98 7.03 3.93
C LEU A 257 28.56 8.36 3.41
N LEU A 258 29.41 8.31 2.38
CA LEU A 258 29.96 9.51 1.72
C LEU A 258 28.84 10.43 1.21
N ARG A 259 27.73 9.87 0.70
CA ARG A 259 26.54 10.67 0.32
C ARG A 259 25.97 11.45 1.50
N VAL A 260 25.69 10.78 2.62
CA VAL A 260 25.09 11.40 3.82
C VAL A 260 26.03 12.48 4.38
N LEU A 261 27.33 12.18 4.53
CA LEU A 261 28.29 13.15 5.07
C LEU A 261 28.48 14.40 4.17
N ALA A 262 28.24 14.29 2.86
CA ALA A 262 28.44 15.37 1.88
C ALA A 262 27.20 16.21 1.57
N VAL A 263 26.00 15.83 2.05
CA VAL A 263 24.80 16.65 1.86
C VAL A 263 24.98 17.99 2.60
N GLY A 264 24.80 19.09 1.85
CA GLY A 264 24.92 20.46 2.39
C GLY A 264 26.35 20.90 2.75
N ASP A 265 27.39 20.27 2.19
CA ASP A 265 28.79 20.71 2.35
C ASP A 265 29.58 20.57 1.04
N ALA A 266 30.08 21.71 0.55
CA ALA A 266 30.87 21.82 -0.67
C ALA A 266 32.31 21.30 -0.49
N GLU A 267 32.96 21.51 0.66
CA GLU A 267 34.35 21.10 0.89
C GLU A 267 34.47 19.57 0.94
N THR A 268 33.53 18.92 1.62
CA THR A 268 33.41 17.45 1.61
C THR A 268 33.03 16.92 0.23
N SER A 269 32.14 17.61 -0.50
CA SER A 269 31.75 17.21 -1.86
C SER A 269 32.93 17.28 -2.86
N GLU A 270 33.76 18.33 -2.81
CA GLU A 270 34.93 18.47 -3.69
C GLU A 270 35.93 17.32 -3.50
N GLN A 271 36.23 16.95 -2.25
CA GLN A 271 37.11 15.82 -1.91
C GLN A 271 36.61 14.46 -2.42
N ILE A 272 35.29 14.33 -2.63
CA ILE A 272 34.64 13.08 -3.06
C ILE A 272 34.47 13.02 -4.60
N ASN A 273 34.50 14.16 -5.30
CA ASN A 273 34.29 14.22 -6.75
C ASN A 273 35.31 13.40 -7.57
N ASP A 274 36.60 13.39 -7.21
CA ASP A 274 37.64 12.57 -7.88
C ASP A 274 37.33 11.07 -7.79
N ILE A 275 37.01 10.57 -6.59
CA ILE A 275 36.72 9.14 -6.41
C ILE A 275 35.37 8.74 -7.02
N LEU A 276 34.37 9.63 -7.05
CA LEU A 276 33.13 9.38 -7.78
C LEU A 276 33.36 9.30 -9.29
N ALA A 277 34.17 10.20 -9.86
CA ALA A 277 34.55 10.13 -11.27
C ALA A 277 35.35 8.85 -11.58
N GLN A 278 36.31 8.49 -10.72
CA GLN A 278 37.10 7.25 -10.86
C GLN A 278 36.22 5.99 -10.78
N VAL A 279 35.29 5.90 -9.84
CA VAL A 279 34.36 4.76 -9.71
C VAL A 279 33.38 4.71 -10.88
N ALA A 280 32.83 5.86 -11.31
CA ALA A 280 31.89 5.95 -12.43
C ALA A 280 32.50 5.58 -13.80
N THR A 281 33.83 5.66 -13.94
CA THR A 281 34.56 5.35 -15.18
C THR A 281 35.21 3.97 -15.19
N ASN A 282 35.80 3.53 -14.06
CA ASN A 282 36.53 2.26 -14.00
C ASN A 282 35.67 1.02 -13.67
N THR A 283 34.46 1.19 -13.12
CA THR A 283 33.64 0.03 -12.69
C THR A 283 33.05 -0.74 -13.88
N GLU A 284 33.29 -2.05 -13.94
CA GLU A 284 32.81 -2.90 -15.05
C GLU A 284 31.28 -3.10 -15.02
N SER A 285 30.55 -2.41 -15.90
CA SER A 285 29.09 -2.50 -16.06
C SER A 285 28.58 -3.81 -16.69
N SER A 286 29.43 -4.80 -16.96
CA SER A 286 29.00 -6.08 -17.57
C SER A 286 28.30 -7.04 -16.60
N LYS A 287 28.45 -6.83 -15.28
CA LYS A 287 27.89 -7.67 -14.22
C LYS A 287 26.94 -6.87 -13.34
N ASN A 288 25.94 -7.54 -12.75
CA ASN A 288 25.03 -6.91 -11.78
C ASN A 288 25.78 -6.29 -10.58
N VAL A 289 26.93 -6.85 -10.21
CA VAL A 289 27.80 -6.34 -9.12
C VAL A 289 28.32 -4.94 -9.43
N GLY A 290 28.97 -4.75 -10.58
CA GLY A 290 29.45 -3.43 -11.02
C GLY A 290 28.31 -2.44 -11.25
N ASN A 291 27.18 -2.89 -11.80
CA ASN A 291 25.99 -2.05 -11.94
C ASN A 291 25.38 -1.64 -10.59
N SER A 292 25.56 -2.42 -9.52
CA SER A 292 25.13 -2.06 -8.16
C SER A 292 26.02 -0.99 -7.53
N ILE A 293 27.34 -1.05 -7.76
CA ILE A 293 28.29 0.00 -7.33
C ILE A 293 28.03 1.29 -8.09
N LEU A 294 27.93 1.20 -9.43
CA LEU A 294 27.59 2.34 -10.30
C LEU A 294 26.25 2.96 -9.92
N TYR A 295 25.25 2.15 -9.54
CA TYR A 295 23.95 2.66 -9.08
C TYR A 295 24.07 3.53 -7.82
N GLU A 296 24.79 3.06 -6.79
CA GLU A 296 24.94 3.84 -5.55
C GLU A 296 25.88 5.06 -5.75
N ALA A 297 26.92 4.92 -6.59
CA ALA A 297 27.76 6.05 -6.99
C ALA A 297 26.95 7.13 -7.72
N VAL A 298 26.08 6.74 -8.64
CA VAL A 298 25.17 7.66 -9.35
C VAL A 298 24.17 8.31 -8.39
N ARG A 299 23.58 7.56 -7.44
CA ARG A 299 22.76 8.17 -6.38
C ARG A 299 23.54 9.19 -5.56
N THR A 300 24.80 8.89 -5.25
CA THR A 300 25.69 9.80 -4.51
C THR A 300 25.94 11.09 -5.30
N ILE A 301 26.30 10.99 -6.58
CA ILE A 301 26.48 12.13 -7.50
C ILE A 301 25.23 13.02 -7.59
N LEU A 302 24.04 12.44 -7.56
CA LEU A 302 22.77 13.14 -7.80
C LEU A 302 22.20 13.83 -6.55
N ASP A 303 22.44 13.26 -5.36
CA ASP A 303 21.92 13.81 -4.09
C ASP A 303 22.89 14.85 -3.47
N ILE A 304 24.19 14.90 -3.86
CA ILE A 304 25.18 15.89 -3.38
C ILE A 304 25.35 17.11 -4.31
N GLU A 305 26.06 18.14 -3.86
CA GLU A 305 26.43 19.33 -4.64
C GLU A 305 27.64 19.09 -5.56
N ALA A 306 27.55 18.06 -6.40
CA ALA A 306 28.53 17.74 -7.43
C ALA A 306 28.45 18.70 -8.64
N ASP A 307 29.56 18.81 -9.38
CA ASP A 307 29.59 19.53 -10.65
C ASP A 307 28.57 18.97 -11.67
N SER A 308 28.02 19.90 -12.46
CA SER A 308 27.19 19.69 -13.63
C SER A 308 27.72 18.61 -14.59
N GLY A 309 29.02 18.55 -14.86
CA GLY A 309 29.63 17.52 -15.71
C GLY A 309 29.51 16.12 -15.10
N LEU A 310 29.70 16.00 -13.79
CA LEU A 310 29.57 14.74 -13.06
C LEU A 310 28.09 14.30 -12.94
N ARG A 311 27.17 15.23 -12.69
CA ARG A 311 25.72 14.97 -12.69
C ARG A 311 25.21 14.51 -14.06
N VAL A 312 25.61 15.19 -15.14
CA VAL A 312 25.30 14.79 -16.52
C VAL A 312 25.91 13.42 -16.85
N LEU A 313 27.11 13.09 -16.38
CA LEU A 313 27.66 11.73 -16.47
C LEU A 313 26.78 10.71 -15.74
N GLY A 314 26.29 11.04 -14.54
CA GLY A 314 25.34 10.22 -13.78
C GLY A 314 24.04 9.93 -14.55
N VAL A 315 23.43 10.96 -15.15
CA VAL A 315 22.23 10.79 -15.99
C VAL A 315 22.53 9.95 -17.24
N ASN A 316 23.68 10.14 -17.88
CA ASN A 316 24.11 9.32 -19.01
C ASN A 316 24.31 7.84 -18.62
N ILE A 317 24.74 7.54 -17.39
CA ILE A 317 24.83 6.16 -16.86
C ILE A 317 23.43 5.56 -16.66
N LEU A 318 22.47 6.33 -16.11
CA LEU A 318 21.07 5.90 -16.03
C LEU A 318 20.46 5.68 -17.43
N GLY A 319 20.82 6.51 -18.41
CA GLY A 319 20.45 6.30 -19.83
C GLY A 319 20.97 4.99 -20.42
N LYS A 320 22.22 4.59 -20.10
CA LYS A 320 22.76 3.25 -20.43
C LYS A 320 22.05 2.12 -19.67
N PHE A 321 21.58 2.38 -18.45
CA PHE A 321 20.81 1.39 -17.69
C PHE A 321 19.40 1.18 -18.26
N LEU A 322 18.75 2.21 -18.82
CA LEU A 322 17.47 2.08 -19.53
C LEU A 322 17.55 1.17 -20.78
N THR A 323 18.69 1.12 -21.46
CA THR A 323 18.91 0.26 -22.65
C THR A 323 19.47 -1.12 -22.29
N ASN A 324 19.62 -1.44 -21.00
CA ASN A 324 20.15 -2.72 -20.55
C ASN A 324 19.15 -3.88 -20.80
N ARG A 325 19.66 -5.07 -21.10
CA ARG A 325 18.84 -6.27 -21.31
C ARG A 325 18.20 -6.81 -20.02
N ASP A 326 18.70 -6.43 -18.85
CA ASP A 326 18.15 -6.86 -17.56
C ASP A 326 17.00 -5.94 -17.11
N ASN A 327 15.80 -6.52 -16.94
CA ASN A 327 14.63 -5.85 -16.40
C ASN A 327 14.87 -5.17 -15.05
N ASN A 328 15.69 -5.77 -14.17
CA ASN A 328 15.98 -5.22 -12.86
C ASN A 328 16.72 -3.89 -12.99
N ILE A 329 17.71 -3.82 -13.89
CA ILE A 329 18.51 -2.62 -14.15
C ILE A 329 17.65 -1.52 -14.77
N ARG A 330 16.76 -1.85 -15.72
CA ARG A 330 15.82 -0.90 -16.32
C ARG A 330 14.81 -0.34 -15.31
N TYR A 331 14.22 -1.20 -14.47
CA TYR A 331 13.32 -0.77 -13.38
C TYR A 331 14.02 0.17 -12.39
N VAL A 332 15.24 -0.19 -11.98
CA VAL A 332 16.06 0.60 -11.04
C VAL A 332 16.43 1.97 -11.64
N ALA A 333 16.77 2.03 -12.92
CA ALA A 333 17.05 3.29 -13.63
C ALA A 333 15.82 4.20 -13.70
N LEU A 334 14.66 3.69 -14.12
CA LEU A 334 13.41 4.45 -14.13
C LEU A 334 13.07 4.99 -12.74
N ASN A 335 13.18 4.16 -11.70
CA ASN A 335 12.87 4.52 -10.32
C ASN A 335 13.78 5.64 -9.76
N THR A 336 15.05 5.70 -10.16
CA THR A 336 15.94 6.82 -9.80
C THR A 336 15.71 8.06 -10.67
N LEU A 337 15.50 7.90 -11.98
CA LEU A 337 15.25 9.04 -12.88
C LEU A 337 14.03 9.88 -12.45
N ILE A 338 12.98 9.25 -11.88
CA ILE A 338 11.82 9.96 -11.30
C ILE A 338 12.26 11.00 -10.24
N LYS A 339 13.29 10.70 -9.43
CA LYS A 339 13.84 11.67 -8.46
C LYS A 339 14.62 12.79 -9.16
N VAL A 340 15.40 12.43 -10.18
CA VAL A 340 16.32 13.35 -10.89
C VAL A 340 15.58 14.40 -11.72
N VAL A 341 14.36 14.13 -12.20
CA VAL A 341 13.57 15.11 -12.98
C VAL A 341 13.35 16.43 -12.22
N ALA A 342 13.31 16.41 -10.88
CA ALA A 342 13.21 17.62 -10.06
C ALA A 342 14.51 18.44 -9.97
N ILE A 343 15.65 17.86 -10.35
CA ILE A 343 17.00 18.45 -10.24
C ILE A 343 17.52 18.84 -11.64
N GLU A 344 17.56 17.88 -12.58
CA GLU A 344 18.08 18.08 -13.95
C GLU A 344 17.06 17.62 -15.04
N PRO A 345 15.92 18.31 -15.18
CA PRO A 345 14.89 17.94 -16.17
C PRO A 345 15.39 17.97 -17.62
N ASN A 346 16.40 18.79 -17.92
CA ASN A 346 16.97 18.91 -19.27
C ASN A 346 17.86 17.71 -19.65
N ALA A 347 18.53 17.08 -18.67
CA ALA A 347 19.33 15.90 -18.92
C ALA A 347 18.43 14.67 -19.14
N VAL A 348 17.42 14.46 -18.28
CA VAL A 348 16.49 13.31 -18.38
C VAL A 348 15.66 13.36 -19.67
N GLN A 349 15.26 14.56 -20.14
CA GLN A 349 14.50 14.70 -21.40
C GLN A 349 15.22 14.15 -22.64
N ARG A 350 16.56 14.02 -22.62
CA ARG A 350 17.33 13.40 -23.72
C ARG A 350 16.96 11.92 -23.91
N HIS A 351 16.56 11.24 -22.85
CA HIS A 351 16.20 9.81 -22.86
C HIS A 351 14.68 9.56 -22.99
N ARG A 352 13.88 10.62 -23.24
CA ARG A 352 12.40 10.53 -23.30
C ARG A 352 11.88 9.44 -24.25
N ASN A 353 12.54 9.24 -25.40
CA ASN A 353 12.10 8.26 -26.41
C ASN A 353 12.22 6.83 -25.84
N THR A 354 13.35 6.50 -25.21
CA THR A 354 13.59 5.21 -24.55
C THR A 354 12.67 4.98 -23.34
N ILE A 355 12.27 6.06 -22.65
CA ILE A 355 11.28 6.00 -21.56
C ILE A 355 9.88 5.69 -22.11
N LEU A 356 9.48 6.27 -23.24
CA LEU A 356 8.23 5.95 -23.93
C LEU A 356 8.23 4.53 -24.51
N GLU A 357 9.36 4.04 -25.02
CA GLU A 357 9.53 2.63 -25.41
C GLU A 357 9.29 1.68 -24.22
N CYS A 358 9.73 2.05 -23.01
CA CYS A 358 9.48 1.28 -21.78
C CYS A 358 8.00 1.23 -21.36
N LEU A 359 7.10 2.07 -21.90
CA LEU A 359 5.65 1.91 -21.72
C LEU A 359 5.11 0.66 -22.45
N ARG A 360 5.84 0.15 -23.44
CA ARG A 360 5.46 -1.02 -24.25
C ARG A 360 6.18 -2.31 -23.81
N ASP A 361 6.86 -2.28 -22.66
CA ASP A 361 7.60 -3.43 -22.11
C ASP A 361 6.66 -4.54 -21.59
N PRO A 362 6.99 -5.83 -21.72
CA PRO A 362 6.19 -6.92 -21.13
C PRO A 362 6.04 -6.83 -19.59
N ASP A 363 6.97 -6.21 -18.86
CA ASP A 363 6.94 -6.15 -17.40
C ASP A 363 6.04 -5.00 -16.89
N ILE A 364 4.98 -5.38 -16.16
CA ILE A 364 4.01 -4.47 -15.52
C ILE A 364 4.73 -3.47 -14.59
N SER A 365 5.83 -3.87 -13.95
CA SER A 365 6.62 -3.06 -13.02
C SER A 365 7.40 -1.97 -13.76
N ILE A 366 7.99 -2.32 -14.91
CA ILE A 366 8.69 -1.38 -15.79
C ILE A 366 7.68 -0.40 -16.39
N ARG A 367 6.57 -0.90 -16.94
CA ARG A 367 5.50 -0.05 -17.49
C ARG A 367 4.96 0.95 -16.46
N ARG A 368 4.80 0.55 -15.19
CA ARG A 368 4.37 1.46 -14.11
C ARG A 368 5.38 2.59 -13.87
N ARG A 369 6.68 2.27 -13.76
CA ARG A 369 7.72 3.30 -13.56
C ARG A 369 7.98 4.18 -14.78
N ALA A 370 7.87 3.61 -15.98
CA ALA A 370 7.90 4.37 -17.22
C ALA A 370 6.71 5.34 -17.32
N LEU A 371 5.53 4.93 -16.86
CA LEU A 371 4.33 5.76 -16.80
C LEU A 371 4.46 6.89 -15.76
N ASP A 372 4.86 6.56 -14.52
CA ASP A 372 5.17 7.53 -13.46
C ASP A 372 6.14 8.62 -13.98
N LEU A 373 7.26 8.17 -14.58
CA LEU A 373 8.29 9.04 -15.15
C LEU A 373 7.78 9.88 -16.33
N SER A 374 7.00 9.28 -17.23
CA SER A 374 6.42 9.97 -18.40
C SER A 374 5.51 11.12 -17.98
N PHE A 375 4.73 10.98 -16.90
CA PHE A 375 3.93 12.08 -16.35
C PHE A 375 4.80 13.17 -15.71
N THR A 376 5.86 12.82 -14.97
CA THR A 376 6.77 13.83 -14.39
C THR A 376 7.55 14.64 -15.44
N LEU A 377 7.72 14.10 -16.65
CA LEU A 377 8.41 14.76 -17.77
C LEU A 377 7.51 15.70 -18.60
N ILE A 378 6.22 15.84 -18.26
CA ILE A 378 5.30 16.72 -19.00
C ILE A 378 5.60 18.20 -18.68
N ASN A 379 5.87 18.96 -19.75
CA ASN A 379 6.07 20.39 -19.77
C ASN A 379 5.21 21.02 -20.88
N GLU A 380 4.97 22.33 -20.81
CA GLU A 380 4.16 23.10 -21.77
C GLU A 380 4.59 22.90 -23.24
N SER A 381 5.89 22.72 -23.48
CA SER A 381 6.45 22.50 -24.82
C SER A 381 6.28 21.08 -25.38
N ASN A 382 6.06 20.06 -24.53
CA ASN A 382 6.05 18.65 -24.93
C ASN A 382 4.69 17.94 -24.71
N VAL A 383 3.77 18.57 -23.97
CA VAL A 383 2.44 18.04 -23.60
C VAL A 383 1.66 17.47 -24.79
N ARG A 384 1.61 18.19 -25.93
CA ARG A 384 0.88 17.76 -27.14
C ARG A 384 1.38 16.43 -27.72
N VAL A 385 2.66 16.07 -27.50
CA VAL A 385 3.28 14.83 -27.98
C VAL A 385 3.15 13.73 -26.94
N LEU A 386 3.49 14.02 -25.68
CA LEU A 386 3.43 13.01 -24.61
C LEU A 386 1.99 12.53 -24.34
N ILE A 387 1.02 13.44 -24.32
CA ILE A 387 -0.40 13.05 -24.14
C ILE A 387 -0.92 12.21 -25.32
N ARG A 388 -0.41 12.42 -26.55
CA ARG A 388 -0.78 11.58 -27.70
C ARG A 388 -0.31 10.13 -27.53
N GLU A 389 0.95 9.93 -27.14
CA GLU A 389 1.49 8.58 -26.86
C GLU A 389 0.82 7.94 -25.63
N LEU A 390 0.51 8.72 -24.59
CA LEU A 390 -0.20 8.23 -23.40
C LEU A 390 -1.66 7.84 -23.70
N LEU A 391 -2.35 8.54 -24.61
CA LEU A 391 -3.68 8.14 -25.10
C LEU A 391 -3.61 6.88 -25.98
N ALA A 392 -2.59 6.75 -26.84
CA ALA A 392 -2.36 5.52 -27.61
C ALA A 392 -2.05 4.32 -26.70
N PHE A 393 -1.32 4.55 -25.59
CA PHE A 393 -1.10 3.53 -24.58
C PHE A 393 -2.38 3.19 -23.79
N LEU A 394 -3.23 4.18 -23.45
CA LEU A 394 -4.50 3.98 -22.72
C LEU A 394 -5.47 3.00 -23.41
N GLU A 395 -5.44 2.98 -24.74
CA GLU A 395 -6.24 2.09 -25.59
C GLU A 395 -5.84 0.61 -25.40
N VAL A 396 -4.53 0.34 -25.29
CA VAL A 396 -3.94 -1.02 -25.18
C VAL A 396 -3.66 -1.43 -23.71
N ALA A 397 -3.63 -0.48 -22.77
CA ALA A 397 -3.21 -0.71 -21.38
C ALA A 397 -4.15 -1.64 -20.59
N ASP A 398 -3.58 -2.40 -19.65
CA ASP A 398 -4.33 -3.24 -18.71
C ASP A 398 -5.22 -2.39 -17.78
N ASN A 399 -6.35 -2.96 -17.35
CA ASN A 399 -7.37 -2.27 -16.55
C ASN A 399 -6.86 -1.69 -15.22
N GLU A 400 -5.75 -2.19 -14.65
CA GLU A 400 -5.13 -1.63 -13.44
C GLU A 400 -4.49 -0.24 -13.68
N PHE A 401 -4.00 0.01 -14.89
CA PHE A 401 -3.38 1.30 -15.23
C PHE A 401 -4.41 2.40 -15.51
N LYS A 402 -5.57 2.04 -16.10
CA LYS A 402 -6.55 3.01 -16.61
C LYS A 402 -6.99 4.05 -15.56
N PRO A 403 -7.36 3.71 -14.30
CA PRO A 403 -7.75 4.69 -13.28
C PRO A 403 -6.66 5.69 -12.88
N THR A 404 -5.38 5.30 -12.99
CA THR A 404 -4.25 6.18 -12.70
C THR A 404 -3.95 7.05 -13.92
N MET A 405 -3.99 6.47 -15.12
CA MET A 405 -3.78 7.19 -16.38
C MET A 405 -4.83 8.26 -16.63
N THR A 406 -6.12 7.95 -16.49
CA THR A 406 -7.22 8.92 -16.67
C THR A 406 -7.05 10.11 -15.73
N SER A 407 -6.73 9.82 -14.46
CA SER A 407 -6.49 10.82 -13.41
C SER A 407 -5.28 11.72 -13.72
N GLN A 408 -4.16 11.16 -14.16
CA GLN A 408 -2.93 11.93 -14.43
C GLN A 408 -2.96 12.66 -15.78
N ILE A 409 -3.60 12.10 -16.82
CA ILE A 409 -3.86 12.81 -18.09
C ILE A 409 -4.75 14.04 -17.82
N GLY A 410 -5.79 13.89 -17.00
CA GLY A 410 -6.64 15.01 -16.57
C GLY A 410 -5.84 16.12 -15.88
N ILE A 411 -5.05 15.78 -14.85
CA ILE A 411 -4.21 16.75 -14.12
C ILE A 411 -3.18 17.43 -15.06
N ALA A 412 -2.57 16.68 -15.98
CA ALA A 412 -1.62 17.23 -16.95
C ALA A 412 -2.30 18.21 -17.94
N ALA A 413 -3.52 17.90 -18.39
CA ALA A 413 -4.29 18.78 -19.26
C ALA A 413 -4.81 20.03 -18.52
N ASP A 414 -5.34 19.89 -17.30
CA ASP A 414 -5.79 21.00 -16.43
C ASP A 414 -4.67 22.00 -16.09
N LYS A 415 -3.41 21.56 -16.15
CA LYS A 415 -2.22 22.36 -15.84
C LYS A 415 -1.50 22.91 -17.07
N PHE A 416 -1.35 22.12 -18.13
CA PHE A 416 -0.46 22.43 -19.26
C PHE A 416 -1.18 22.54 -20.63
N ALA A 417 -2.51 22.55 -20.69
CA ALA A 417 -3.23 22.68 -21.96
C ALA A 417 -2.94 24.05 -22.64
N PRO A 418 -2.44 24.06 -23.90
CA PRO A 418 -2.15 25.30 -24.62
C PRO A 418 -3.41 26.01 -25.16
N ASN A 419 -4.50 25.28 -25.39
CA ASN A 419 -5.77 25.81 -25.91
C ASN A 419 -6.94 25.10 -25.21
N LYS A 420 -8.05 25.82 -24.93
CA LYS A 420 -9.24 25.23 -24.29
C LYS A 420 -9.92 24.16 -25.15
N ARG A 421 -9.99 24.34 -26.48
CA ARG A 421 -10.47 23.31 -27.43
C ARG A 421 -9.66 22.01 -27.32
N TRP A 422 -8.33 22.10 -27.39
CA TRP A 422 -7.44 20.94 -27.21
C TRP A 422 -7.60 20.23 -25.85
N HIS A 423 -7.87 20.99 -24.77
CA HIS A 423 -8.16 20.40 -23.46
C HIS A 423 -9.47 19.59 -23.51
N PHE A 424 -10.54 20.17 -24.06
CA PHE A 424 -11.81 19.47 -24.26
C PHE A 424 -11.64 18.20 -25.12
N ASP A 425 -10.97 18.29 -26.27
CA ASP A 425 -10.75 17.16 -27.19
C ASP A 425 -9.96 16.02 -26.52
N THR A 426 -8.94 16.38 -25.72
CA THR A 426 -8.14 15.43 -24.93
C THR A 426 -9.02 14.70 -23.91
N MET A 427 -9.81 15.43 -23.13
CA MET A 427 -10.67 14.85 -22.10
C MET A 427 -11.82 14.03 -22.68
N LEU A 428 -12.38 14.44 -23.82
CA LEU A 428 -13.36 13.66 -24.57
C LEU A 428 -12.76 12.32 -25.03
N ARG A 429 -11.53 12.29 -25.56
CA ARG A 429 -10.87 11.04 -25.94
C ARG A 429 -10.57 10.14 -24.73
N VAL A 430 -10.27 10.71 -23.55
CA VAL A 430 -10.16 9.94 -22.28
C VAL A 430 -11.48 9.29 -21.91
N LEU A 431 -12.60 10.05 -21.95
CA LEU A 431 -13.93 9.56 -21.62
C LEU A 431 -14.39 8.45 -22.59
N SER A 432 -14.16 8.60 -23.90
CA SER A 432 -14.53 7.57 -24.89
C SER A 432 -13.65 6.32 -24.86
N LEU A 433 -12.40 6.38 -24.33
CA LEU A 433 -11.51 5.21 -24.23
C LEU A 433 -11.59 4.45 -22.90
N ALA A 434 -11.90 5.16 -21.81
CA ALA A 434 -11.73 4.64 -20.46
C ALA A 434 -12.74 5.23 -19.45
N GLY A 435 -13.91 5.69 -19.91
CA GLY A 435 -14.95 6.30 -19.07
C GLY A 435 -15.30 5.49 -17.82
N ASN A 436 -15.39 4.17 -17.92
CA ASN A 436 -15.66 3.28 -16.76
C ASN A 436 -14.50 3.22 -15.72
N TYR A 437 -13.39 3.91 -15.97
CA TYR A 437 -12.23 4.05 -15.10
C TYR A 437 -11.89 5.53 -14.81
N VAL A 438 -12.77 6.48 -15.17
CA VAL A 438 -12.61 7.89 -14.84
C VAL A 438 -13.16 8.15 -13.44
N LYS A 439 -12.43 8.92 -12.62
CA LYS A 439 -12.90 9.34 -11.30
C LYS A 439 -13.89 10.52 -11.43
N GLU A 440 -14.89 10.56 -10.57
CA GLU A 440 -15.88 11.65 -10.48
C GLU A 440 -15.26 13.06 -10.41
N GLN A 441 -14.12 13.21 -9.74
CA GLN A 441 -13.35 14.46 -9.67
C GLN A 441 -12.85 14.96 -11.04
N ILE A 442 -12.56 14.05 -11.97
CA ILE A 442 -12.14 14.35 -13.34
C ILE A 442 -13.36 14.69 -14.20
N LEU A 443 -14.46 13.94 -14.03
CA LEU A 443 -15.74 14.19 -14.70
C LEU A 443 -16.30 15.57 -14.34
N SER A 444 -16.29 15.92 -13.06
CA SER A 444 -16.73 17.24 -12.56
C SER A 444 -15.79 18.38 -12.99
N SER A 445 -14.47 18.14 -13.11
CA SER A 445 -13.55 19.13 -13.73
C SER A 445 -13.88 19.35 -15.21
N PHE A 446 -14.17 18.28 -15.97
CA PHE A 446 -14.57 18.37 -17.38
C PHE A 446 -15.92 19.09 -17.58
N VAL A 447 -16.93 18.79 -16.74
CA VAL A 447 -18.21 19.51 -16.74
C VAL A 447 -18.00 21.00 -16.42
N ARG A 448 -17.15 21.32 -15.43
CA ARG A 448 -16.78 22.72 -15.09
C ARG A 448 -16.05 23.42 -16.23
N LEU A 449 -15.20 22.73 -16.98
CA LEU A 449 -14.51 23.27 -18.16
C LEU A 449 -15.52 23.72 -19.23
N VAL A 450 -16.51 22.89 -19.56
CA VAL A 450 -17.57 23.24 -20.53
C VAL A 450 -18.45 24.36 -19.99
N ALA A 451 -18.83 24.32 -18.71
CA ALA A 451 -19.64 25.36 -18.07
C ALA A 451 -18.95 26.75 -18.06
N THR A 452 -17.62 26.79 -17.93
CA THR A 452 -16.83 28.03 -17.90
C THR A 452 -16.43 28.57 -19.28
N THR A 453 -16.67 27.83 -20.38
CA THR A 453 -16.24 28.22 -21.74
C THR A 453 -17.42 28.33 -22.73
N PRO A 454 -18.22 29.42 -22.68
CA PRO A 454 -19.45 29.54 -23.47
C PRO A 454 -19.23 29.43 -24.98
N GLU A 455 -18.12 29.97 -25.48
CA GLU A 455 -17.69 29.87 -26.90
C GLU A 455 -17.55 28.42 -27.39
N LEU A 456 -17.24 27.48 -26.50
CA LEU A 456 -17.04 26.07 -26.83
C LEU A 456 -18.26 25.19 -26.53
N GLN A 457 -19.33 25.70 -25.92
CA GLN A 457 -20.48 24.88 -25.51
C GLN A 457 -21.17 24.21 -26.71
N THR A 458 -21.43 24.96 -27.78
CA THR A 458 -22.03 24.44 -29.02
C THR A 458 -21.19 23.30 -29.62
N TYR A 459 -19.87 23.47 -29.65
CA TYR A 459 -18.91 22.47 -30.16
C TYR A 459 -18.89 21.22 -29.27
N ALA A 460 -18.78 21.44 -27.95
CA ALA A 460 -18.69 20.39 -26.96
C ALA A 460 -19.91 19.48 -26.97
N VAL A 461 -21.12 20.06 -27.07
CA VAL A 461 -22.38 19.31 -27.02
C VAL A 461 -22.58 18.49 -28.30
N GLN A 462 -22.27 19.04 -29.48
CA GLN A 462 -22.29 18.27 -30.73
C GLN A 462 -21.29 17.11 -30.70
N LYS A 463 -20.05 17.35 -30.27
CA LYS A 463 -19.02 16.31 -30.14
C LYS A 463 -19.40 15.23 -29.12
N LEU A 464 -20.00 15.60 -27.98
CA LEU A 464 -20.51 14.65 -26.99
C LEU A 464 -21.67 13.81 -27.55
N TYR A 465 -22.64 14.43 -28.22
CA TYR A 465 -23.75 13.71 -28.88
C TYR A 465 -23.24 12.70 -29.91
N ILE A 466 -22.29 13.09 -30.77
CA ILE A 466 -21.69 12.21 -31.79
C ILE A 466 -20.91 11.05 -31.17
N ASN A 467 -20.26 11.23 -30.01
CA ASN A 467 -19.58 10.13 -29.30
C ASN A 467 -20.59 9.21 -28.61
N LEU A 468 -21.59 9.76 -27.91
CA LEU A 468 -22.62 8.99 -27.21
C LEU A 468 -23.50 8.17 -28.18
N LYS A 469 -23.75 8.68 -29.39
CA LYS A 469 -24.44 7.95 -30.48
C LYS A 469 -23.57 6.83 -31.10
N LYS A 470 -22.25 6.79 -30.81
CA LYS A 470 -21.32 5.73 -31.25
C LYS A 470 -21.07 4.66 -30.19
N ASP A 471 -20.92 5.06 -28.93
CA ASP A 471 -20.67 4.16 -27.80
C ASP A 471 -21.43 4.63 -26.54
N ILE A 472 -22.30 3.76 -26.03
CA ILE A 472 -23.08 3.94 -24.79
C ILE A 472 -22.52 3.10 -23.62
N THR A 473 -21.43 2.35 -23.82
CA THR A 473 -20.87 1.44 -22.81
C THR A 473 -19.98 2.14 -21.77
N GLN A 474 -19.70 3.43 -21.96
CA GLN A 474 -18.87 4.27 -21.10
C GLN A 474 -19.74 5.15 -20.19
N GLU A 475 -19.77 4.84 -18.90
CA GLU A 475 -20.59 5.51 -17.89
C GLU A 475 -20.27 7.01 -17.78
N SER A 476 -19.00 7.40 -17.56
CA SER A 476 -18.65 8.82 -17.44
C SER A 476 -18.87 9.63 -18.73
N LEU A 477 -18.83 8.99 -19.91
CA LEU A 477 -19.21 9.65 -21.18
C LEU A 477 -20.72 9.89 -21.23
N THR A 478 -21.51 8.90 -20.80
CA THR A 478 -22.97 9.00 -20.70
C THR A 478 -23.40 10.08 -19.70
N GLN A 479 -22.78 10.14 -18.51
CA GLN A 479 -23.04 11.15 -17.50
C GLN A 479 -22.66 12.57 -17.97
N ALA A 480 -21.48 12.74 -18.58
CA ALA A 480 -21.06 14.01 -19.17
C ALA A 480 -21.99 14.46 -20.32
N GLY A 481 -22.33 13.53 -21.21
CA GLY A 481 -23.24 13.77 -22.32
C GLY A 481 -24.63 14.16 -21.86
N ALA A 482 -25.22 13.42 -20.91
CA ALA A 482 -26.53 13.72 -20.34
C ALA A 482 -26.59 15.12 -19.72
N TRP A 483 -25.59 15.50 -18.89
CA TRP A 483 -25.55 16.82 -18.27
C TRP A 483 -25.41 17.94 -19.32
N CYS A 484 -24.45 17.83 -20.24
CA CYS A 484 -24.21 18.85 -21.26
C CYS A 484 -25.39 19.02 -22.24
N ILE A 485 -26.02 17.91 -22.66
CA ILE A 485 -27.21 17.95 -23.52
C ILE A 485 -28.40 18.57 -22.77
N GLY A 486 -28.57 18.27 -21.47
CA GLY A 486 -29.65 18.82 -20.66
C GLY A 486 -29.57 20.33 -20.42
N GLU A 487 -28.36 20.89 -20.24
CA GLU A 487 -28.16 22.35 -20.08
C GLU A 487 -28.21 23.10 -21.42
N TYR A 488 -27.60 22.54 -22.47
CA TYR A 488 -27.24 23.26 -23.70
C TYR A 488 -27.94 22.76 -24.97
N ALA A 489 -29.08 22.09 -24.85
CA ALA A 489 -29.90 21.65 -25.99
C ALA A 489 -30.18 22.78 -27.01
N ASP A 490 -30.41 24.02 -26.56
CA ASP A 490 -30.60 25.18 -27.44
C ASP A 490 -29.44 25.37 -28.44
N ALA A 491 -28.21 25.09 -28.01
CA ALA A 491 -27.01 25.23 -28.82
C ALA A 491 -26.86 24.06 -29.80
N LEU A 492 -27.24 22.85 -29.37
CA LEU A 492 -27.29 21.65 -30.22
C LEU A 492 -28.29 21.82 -31.38
N LEU A 493 -29.51 22.30 -31.08
CA LEU A 493 -30.59 22.47 -32.04
C LEU A 493 -30.38 23.64 -33.02
N LYS A 494 -29.69 24.71 -32.60
CA LYS A 494 -29.46 25.90 -33.45
C LYS A 494 -28.45 25.69 -34.57
N GLY A 495 -27.57 24.69 -34.47
CA GLY A 495 -26.55 24.38 -35.47
C GLY A 495 -25.46 25.46 -35.57
N GLY A 496 -24.33 25.27 -34.88
CA GLY A 496 -23.16 26.13 -35.08
C GLY A 496 -22.46 25.83 -36.40
N GLN A 497 -22.07 26.86 -37.16
CA GLN A 497 -21.00 26.75 -38.14
C GLN A 497 -19.65 26.75 -37.41
N TYR A 498 -18.70 25.95 -37.86
CA TYR A 498 -17.31 25.97 -37.38
C TYR A 498 -16.35 26.07 -38.54
N GLU A 499 -15.22 26.72 -38.29
CA GLU A 499 -14.05 26.58 -39.13
C GLU A 499 -13.40 25.21 -38.87
N GLU A 500 -12.92 24.59 -39.96
CA GLU A 500 -12.23 23.28 -40.06
C GLU A 500 -13.12 21.99 -40.02
N GLU A 501 -13.56 21.60 -41.23
CA GLU A 501 -13.71 20.24 -41.80
C GLU A 501 -14.58 19.12 -41.17
N GLU A 502 -15.17 19.25 -39.96
CA GLU A 502 -16.12 18.24 -39.48
C GLU A 502 -17.60 18.59 -39.73
N LEU A 503 -18.28 17.74 -40.50
CA LEU A 503 -19.69 17.86 -40.92
C LEU A 503 -20.64 18.03 -39.72
N VAL A 504 -21.22 19.21 -39.61
CA VAL A 504 -22.31 19.53 -38.67
C VAL A 504 -23.55 18.73 -39.07
N GLN A 505 -23.90 17.71 -38.29
CA GLN A 505 -25.17 17.02 -38.44
C GLN A 505 -26.28 17.83 -37.77
N GLU A 506 -27.35 18.13 -38.50
CA GLU A 506 -28.58 18.72 -37.94
C GLU A 506 -29.24 17.71 -36.98
N VAL A 507 -29.12 17.96 -35.67
CA VAL A 507 -29.75 17.11 -34.65
C VAL A 507 -31.17 17.58 -34.39
N LYS A 508 -32.14 16.68 -34.53
CA LYS A 508 -33.57 16.95 -34.30
C LYS A 508 -33.98 16.50 -32.90
N GLU A 509 -34.94 17.20 -32.29
CA GLU A 509 -35.39 16.95 -30.90
C GLU A 509 -35.73 15.47 -30.63
N HIS A 510 -36.38 14.80 -31.58
CA HIS A 510 -36.74 13.38 -31.45
C HIS A 510 -35.52 12.45 -31.30
N GLU A 511 -34.42 12.67 -32.03
CA GLU A 511 -33.24 11.80 -31.95
C GLU A 511 -32.59 11.84 -30.57
N VAL A 512 -32.64 12.99 -29.89
CA VAL A 512 -32.11 13.15 -28.54
C VAL A 512 -32.96 12.38 -27.52
N VAL A 513 -34.29 12.42 -27.67
CA VAL A 513 -35.20 11.60 -26.83
C VAL A 513 -35.02 10.12 -27.12
N ASP A 514 -34.85 9.72 -28.39
CA ASP A 514 -34.61 8.33 -28.78
C ASP A 514 -33.24 7.82 -28.28
N LEU A 515 -32.19 8.64 -28.28
CA LEU A 515 -30.89 8.29 -27.72
C LEU A 515 -30.98 8.05 -26.20
N PHE A 516 -31.62 8.94 -25.44
CA PHE A 516 -31.82 8.71 -24.01
C PHE A 516 -32.75 7.53 -23.73
N SER A 517 -33.78 7.31 -24.56
CA SER A 517 -34.65 6.12 -24.48
C SER A 517 -33.85 4.83 -24.70
N LEU A 518 -32.94 4.82 -25.69
CA LEU A 518 -32.08 3.68 -25.98
C LEU A 518 -31.13 3.38 -24.82
N ILE A 519 -30.53 4.41 -24.21
CA ILE A 519 -29.62 4.24 -23.07
C ILE A 519 -30.38 3.69 -21.84
N LEU A 520 -31.54 4.27 -21.49
CA LEU A 520 -32.35 3.83 -20.34
C LEU A 520 -32.87 2.39 -20.47
N ASN A 521 -33.14 1.93 -21.70
CA ASN A 521 -33.54 0.54 -21.97
C ASN A 521 -32.34 -0.41 -22.15
N SER A 522 -31.10 0.07 -22.03
CA SER A 522 -29.89 -0.75 -22.19
C SER A 522 -29.44 -1.39 -20.87
N ALA A 523 -28.79 -2.56 -20.97
CA ALA A 523 -28.15 -3.21 -19.82
C ALA A 523 -26.91 -2.46 -19.28
N TYR A 524 -26.56 -1.30 -19.85
CA TYR A 524 -25.47 -0.42 -19.41
C TYR A 524 -25.97 0.77 -18.56
N ALA A 525 -27.28 0.93 -18.40
CA ALA A 525 -27.87 1.96 -17.54
C ALA A 525 -27.56 1.67 -16.06
N THR A 526 -26.52 2.32 -15.52
CA THR A 526 -26.30 2.37 -14.07
C THR A 526 -27.34 3.26 -13.39
N GLN A 527 -27.50 3.12 -12.08
CA GLN A 527 -28.31 4.01 -11.25
C GLN A 527 -27.94 5.49 -11.49
N VAL A 528 -26.66 5.83 -11.34
CA VAL A 528 -26.17 7.21 -11.50
C VAL A 528 -26.35 7.72 -12.95
N SER A 529 -26.19 6.86 -13.96
CA SER A 529 -26.49 7.24 -15.35
C SER A 529 -27.98 7.54 -15.54
N THR A 530 -28.87 6.73 -14.96
CA THR A 530 -30.32 6.92 -15.02
C THR A 530 -30.73 8.21 -14.30
N GLU A 531 -30.21 8.46 -13.10
CA GLU A 531 -30.35 9.71 -12.34
C GLU A 531 -30.00 10.96 -13.17
N TYR A 532 -28.84 10.94 -13.86
CA TYR A 532 -28.39 12.03 -14.73
C TYR A 532 -29.32 12.20 -15.94
N ILE A 533 -29.73 11.11 -16.58
CA ILE A 533 -30.61 11.14 -17.76
C ILE A 533 -32.02 11.62 -17.39
N VAL A 534 -32.60 11.17 -16.28
CA VAL A 534 -33.90 11.64 -15.76
C VAL A 534 -33.88 13.15 -15.49
N THR A 535 -32.78 13.66 -14.92
CA THR A 535 -32.55 15.10 -14.71
C THR A 535 -32.41 15.87 -16.03
N ALA A 536 -31.66 15.32 -16.99
CA ALA A 536 -31.47 15.92 -18.31
C ALA A 536 -32.78 15.98 -19.11
N LEU A 537 -33.53 14.86 -19.16
CA LEU A 537 -34.84 14.74 -19.78
C LEU A 537 -35.81 15.80 -19.25
N MET A 538 -35.83 16.03 -17.94
CA MET A 538 -36.70 17.06 -17.36
C MET A 538 -36.31 18.47 -17.81
N LYS A 539 -35.01 18.81 -17.84
CA LYS A 539 -34.52 20.09 -18.38
C LYS A 539 -34.90 20.28 -19.84
N LEU A 540 -34.77 19.25 -20.69
CA LEU A 540 -35.18 19.29 -22.10
C LEU A 540 -36.63 19.73 -22.30
N THR A 541 -37.54 19.42 -21.36
CA THR A 541 -38.95 19.84 -21.45
C THR A 541 -39.18 21.36 -21.37
N THR A 542 -38.13 22.14 -21.09
CA THR A 542 -38.13 23.61 -21.09
C THR A 542 -37.22 24.22 -22.17
N ARG A 543 -36.56 23.38 -22.99
CA ARG A 543 -35.65 23.76 -24.08
C ARG A 543 -36.22 23.37 -25.46
N PHE A 544 -36.93 22.24 -25.51
CA PHE A 544 -37.62 21.75 -26.71
C PHE A 544 -38.92 22.48 -27.00
N SER A 545 -39.26 22.56 -28.29
CA SER A 545 -40.47 23.22 -28.79
C SER A 545 -41.55 22.24 -29.29
N ASP A 546 -41.21 20.98 -29.60
CA ASP A 546 -42.19 19.99 -30.04
C ASP A 546 -43.00 19.40 -28.86
N PRO A 547 -44.33 19.64 -28.77
CA PRO A 547 -45.17 19.05 -27.74
C PRO A 547 -45.20 17.51 -27.79
N ALA A 548 -44.97 16.88 -28.95
CA ALA A 548 -44.94 15.43 -29.06
C ALA A 548 -43.70 14.82 -28.37
N GLN A 549 -42.54 15.49 -28.42
CA GLN A 549 -41.36 15.07 -27.64
C GLN A 549 -41.57 15.29 -26.14
N ILE A 550 -42.22 16.37 -25.72
CA ILE A 550 -42.50 16.64 -24.29
C ILE A 550 -43.41 15.56 -23.69
N GLU A 551 -44.46 15.15 -24.41
CA GLU A 551 -45.34 14.04 -23.99
C GLU A 551 -44.62 12.68 -24.01
N LYS A 552 -43.69 12.44 -24.96
CA LYS A 552 -42.82 11.26 -24.98
C LYS A 552 -41.91 11.21 -23.74
N ILE A 553 -41.28 12.33 -23.38
CA ILE A 553 -40.46 12.46 -22.16
C ILE A 553 -41.31 12.18 -20.90
N ARG A 554 -42.51 12.75 -20.81
CA ARG A 554 -43.46 12.52 -19.70
C ARG A 554 -43.79 11.03 -19.50
N ARG A 555 -43.96 10.26 -20.57
CA ARG A 555 -44.20 8.80 -20.51
C ARG A 555 -42.98 8.02 -20.03
N ILE A 556 -41.78 8.39 -20.48
CA ILE A 556 -40.52 7.78 -20.02
C ILE A 556 -40.36 8.00 -18.51
N LEU A 557 -40.62 9.22 -18.02
CA LEU A 557 -40.59 9.51 -16.59
C LEU A 557 -41.64 8.69 -15.83
N GLN A 558 -42.90 8.65 -16.27
CA GLN A 558 -43.97 7.86 -15.64
C GLN A 558 -43.62 6.36 -15.51
N TYR A 559 -42.92 5.77 -16.48
CA TYR A 559 -42.46 4.37 -16.41
C TYR A 559 -41.50 4.12 -15.24
N HIS A 560 -40.64 5.08 -14.90
CA HIS A 560 -39.69 4.98 -13.79
C HIS A 560 -40.31 5.36 -12.42
N GLN A 561 -41.60 5.74 -12.35
CA GLN A 561 -42.25 6.15 -11.10
C GLN A 561 -42.35 5.00 -10.08
N THR A 562 -42.42 3.75 -10.56
CA THR A 562 -42.38 2.53 -9.74
C THR A 562 -41.00 1.87 -9.72
N SER A 563 -39.93 2.66 -9.83
CA SER A 563 -38.55 2.18 -9.59
C SER A 563 -38.41 1.63 -8.17
N LEU A 564 -37.55 0.62 -8.01
CA LEU A 564 -37.12 0.12 -6.69
C LEU A 564 -36.02 0.98 -6.06
N ASP A 565 -35.35 1.82 -6.86
CA ASP A 565 -34.38 2.78 -6.37
C ASP A 565 -35.07 4.08 -5.95
N ILE A 566 -34.78 4.50 -4.71
CA ILE A 566 -35.43 5.61 -4.01
C ILE A 566 -35.10 6.94 -4.70
N GLU A 567 -33.86 7.14 -5.14
CA GLU A 567 -33.41 8.42 -5.70
C GLU A 567 -34.04 8.66 -7.09
N ILE A 568 -34.04 7.64 -7.96
CA ILE A 568 -34.76 7.68 -9.23
C ILE A 568 -36.27 7.88 -9.00
N GLN A 569 -36.88 7.14 -8.06
CA GLN A 569 -38.31 7.28 -7.75
C GLN A 569 -38.66 8.69 -7.26
N GLN A 570 -37.88 9.25 -6.33
CA GLN A 570 -38.10 10.57 -5.76
C GLN A 570 -38.06 11.65 -6.85
N ARG A 571 -36.97 11.70 -7.64
CA ARG A 571 -36.84 12.68 -8.74
C ARG A 571 -37.96 12.55 -9.77
N VAL A 572 -38.35 11.32 -10.13
CA VAL A 572 -39.45 11.08 -11.07
C VAL A 572 -40.80 11.57 -10.54
N VAL A 573 -41.11 11.33 -9.26
CA VAL A 573 -42.35 11.81 -8.63
C VAL A 573 -42.36 13.34 -8.54
N GLU A 574 -41.25 13.95 -8.12
CA GLU A 574 -41.11 15.41 -8.06
C GLU A 574 -41.25 16.06 -9.45
N TYR A 575 -40.56 15.52 -10.47
CA TYR A 575 -40.67 16.02 -11.85
C TYR A 575 -42.07 15.78 -12.43
N GLY A 576 -42.69 14.65 -12.11
CA GLY A 576 -44.09 14.34 -12.43
C GLY A 576 -45.07 15.39 -11.88
N ASN A 577 -44.88 15.79 -10.62
CA ASN A 577 -45.66 16.87 -9.99
C ASN A 577 -45.35 18.24 -10.61
N LEU A 578 -44.09 18.51 -10.98
CA LEU A 578 -43.67 19.79 -11.57
C LEU A 578 -44.26 20.02 -12.98
N PHE A 579 -44.66 18.98 -13.72
CA PHE A 579 -45.46 19.15 -14.96
C PHE A 579 -46.81 19.84 -14.73
N SER A 580 -47.40 19.76 -13.53
CA SER A 580 -48.66 20.46 -13.21
C SER A 580 -48.48 21.97 -13.01
N PHE A 581 -47.25 22.48 -12.93
CA PHE A 581 -46.94 23.87 -12.59
C PHE A 581 -45.98 24.50 -13.61
N ASP A 582 -46.39 24.63 -14.88
CA ASP A 582 -45.49 25.03 -15.98
C ASP A 582 -44.75 26.36 -15.76
N GLN A 583 -45.38 27.37 -15.13
CA GLN A 583 -44.71 28.63 -14.82
C GLN A 583 -43.54 28.43 -13.83
N VAL A 584 -43.73 27.58 -12.82
CA VAL A 584 -42.69 27.23 -11.84
C VAL A 584 -41.61 26.36 -12.51
N ARG A 585 -42.02 25.39 -13.35
CA ARG A 585 -41.13 24.50 -14.11
C ARG A 585 -40.08 25.27 -14.91
N ARG A 586 -40.46 26.35 -15.59
CA ARG A 586 -39.54 27.17 -16.40
C ARG A 586 -38.52 27.95 -15.55
N GLY A 587 -38.93 28.47 -14.39
CA GLY A 587 -38.03 29.18 -13.48
C GLY A 587 -37.07 28.26 -12.72
N VAL A 588 -37.56 27.10 -12.25
CA VAL A 588 -36.73 26.10 -11.54
C VAL A 588 -35.71 25.42 -12.46
N LEU A 589 -36.00 25.34 -13.76
CA LEU A 589 -35.13 24.73 -14.78
C LEU A 589 -34.44 25.78 -15.66
N GLU A 590 -34.13 26.96 -15.13
CA GLU A 590 -33.19 27.89 -15.76
C GLU A 590 -31.75 27.29 -15.79
N LYS A 591 -30.82 27.91 -16.52
CA LYS A 591 -29.46 27.39 -16.67
C LYS A 591 -28.68 27.52 -15.37
N MET A 592 -27.97 26.46 -14.99
CA MET A 592 -27.20 26.44 -13.74
C MET A 592 -26.13 27.56 -13.71
N PRO A 593 -25.98 28.29 -12.59
CA PRO A 593 -24.94 29.32 -12.47
C PRO A 593 -23.55 28.68 -12.52
N ILE A 594 -22.58 29.40 -13.10
CA ILE A 594 -21.22 28.90 -13.30
C ILE A 594 -20.58 28.59 -11.93
N PRO A 595 -20.07 27.36 -11.68
CA PRO A 595 -19.46 27.00 -10.41
C PRO A 595 -18.25 27.89 -10.08
N GLN A 596 -18.24 28.47 -8.88
CA GLN A 596 -17.11 29.28 -8.40
C GLN A 596 -15.81 28.48 -8.38
N ILE A 597 -14.75 29.04 -8.96
CA ILE A 597 -13.42 28.42 -8.97
C ILE A 597 -12.76 28.65 -7.60
N LYS A 598 -13.10 27.83 -6.60
CA LYS A 598 -12.23 27.67 -5.43
C LYS A 598 -10.94 27.00 -5.90
N GLU A 599 -9.78 27.60 -5.66
CA GLU A 599 -8.50 27.03 -6.10
C GLU A 599 -8.23 25.64 -5.49
N GLU A 600 -8.69 25.45 -4.26
CA GLU A 600 -8.76 24.18 -3.51
C GLU A 600 -9.58 23.08 -4.20
N SER A 601 -10.41 23.43 -5.19
CA SER A 601 -11.31 22.52 -5.91
C SER A 601 -10.84 22.16 -7.32
N ARG A 602 -9.60 22.52 -7.70
CA ARG A 602 -8.87 21.78 -8.75
C ARG A 602 -8.63 20.36 -8.24
N VAL A 603 -8.35 19.42 -9.16
CA VAL A 603 -8.00 18.01 -8.83
C VAL A 603 -6.69 17.91 -8.02
N LEU A 604 -5.98 19.03 -7.86
CA LEU A 604 -4.84 19.22 -6.98
C LEU A 604 -5.30 19.33 -5.51
N GLY A 605 -5.02 18.31 -4.71
CA GLY A 605 -4.62 18.59 -3.32
C GLY A 605 -3.41 19.53 -3.36
N GLN A 606 -3.36 20.52 -2.45
CA GLN A 606 -2.49 21.71 -2.47
C GLN A 606 -1.39 21.69 -3.55
N ALA A 607 -1.57 22.53 -4.59
CA ALA A 607 -0.51 22.78 -5.57
C ALA A 607 0.81 23.01 -4.80
N PRO A 608 1.87 22.24 -5.08
CA PRO A 608 3.02 22.19 -4.19
C PRO A 608 3.55 23.60 -4.03
N THR A 609 3.38 24.15 -2.81
CA THR A 609 3.92 25.45 -2.47
C THR A 609 5.36 25.42 -2.91
N LYS A 610 5.79 26.34 -3.79
CA LYS A 610 7.22 26.50 -4.07
C LYS A 610 7.88 26.54 -2.70
N LYS A 611 8.68 25.51 -2.37
CA LYS A 611 9.52 25.57 -1.18
C LYS A 611 10.45 26.75 -1.47
N LYS A 612 10.07 27.95 -0.99
CA LYS A 612 11.02 29.02 -0.74
C LYS A 612 12.12 28.30 0.02
N ALA A 613 13.32 28.24 -0.57
CA ALA A 613 14.44 27.59 0.06
C ALA A 613 14.51 28.18 1.47
N ALA A 614 14.26 27.34 2.47
CA ALA A 614 14.31 27.78 3.84
C ALA A 614 15.79 27.99 4.12
N ASN A 615 16.27 29.22 3.91
CA ASN A 615 17.60 29.63 4.34
C ASN A 615 17.67 29.31 5.83
N ARG A 616 18.30 28.17 6.16
CA ARG A 616 18.65 27.79 7.51
C ARG A 616 19.44 28.98 8.04
N LYS A 617 18.90 29.61 9.09
CA LYS A 617 19.34 30.95 9.51
C LYS A 617 20.84 30.92 9.77
N SER A 618 21.60 31.73 9.03
CA SER A 618 22.96 32.06 9.44
C SER A 618 22.91 32.65 10.86
N ARG A 619 23.91 32.31 11.69
CA ARG A 619 23.95 32.77 13.08
C ARG A 619 23.90 34.30 13.13
N VAL A 620 23.07 34.83 14.04
CA VAL A 620 22.97 36.27 14.30
C VAL A 620 24.29 36.78 14.84
N ILE A 621 25.03 37.51 14.02
CA ILE A 621 26.01 38.49 14.47
C ILE A 621 25.26 39.81 14.64
N LYS A 622 25.32 40.42 15.82
CA LYS A 622 24.67 41.72 16.07
C LYS A 622 25.45 42.83 15.33
N PRO A 623 24.81 43.63 14.46
CA PRO A 623 25.37 44.91 14.05
C PRO A 623 25.22 45.95 15.19
N THR A 624 26.12 46.92 15.23
CA THR A 624 26.14 48.01 16.23
C THR A 624 25.28 49.20 15.75
N GLU A 625 24.79 50.02 16.67
CA GLU A 625 23.82 51.09 16.43
C GLU A 625 24.45 52.33 15.74
N GLN A 626 24.57 52.36 14.41
CA GLN A 626 25.11 53.55 13.72
C GLN A 626 24.50 53.94 12.35
N ASP A 627 23.79 53.06 11.63
CA ASP A 627 23.24 53.33 10.27
C ASP A 627 21.71 53.63 10.24
N LEU A 628 21.08 53.94 11.38
CA LEU A 628 19.61 54.10 11.50
C LEU A 628 19.13 55.57 11.55
N LEU A 629 19.75 56.47 10.76
CA LEU A 629 19.48 57.91 10.87
C LEU A 629 19.35 58.69 9.55
N ASP A 630 19.18 58.01 8.41
CA ASP A 630 18.94 58.67 7.12
C ASP A 630 17.79 58.01 6.33
N ILE A 631 17.10 58.82 5.52
CA ILE A 631 15.98 58.45 4.63
C ILE A 631 14.70 57.95 5.34
N MET A 632 14.06 58.83 6.10
CA MET A 632 12.61 58.81 6.36
C MET A 632 11.96 60.16 6.00
N ASP A 633 11.53 60.33 4.75
CA ASP A 633 10.45 61.26 4.38
C ASP A 633 9.75 60.80 3.07
N ALA A 634 8.59 61.38 2.73
CA ALA A 634 7.65 60.86 1.71
C ALA A 634 7.08 62.00 0.80
N PRO A 635 5.93 61.91 0.09
CA PRO A 635 5.17 60.77 -0.46
C PRO A 635 4.71 60.94 -1.95
N ALA A 636 3.92 59.96 -2.44
CA ALA A 636 2.70 60.11 -3.29
C ALA A 636 2.70 59.90 -4.83
N ALA A 637 1.49 59.51 -5.30
CA ALA A 637 0.86 59.59 -6.64
C ALA A 637 1.10 58.50 -7.73
N THR A 638 -0.03 57.95 -8.19
CA THR A 638 -0.30 57.23 -9.47
C THR A 638 -0.95 58.22 -10.48
N PRO A 639 -1.19 57.93 -11.80
CA PRO A 639 -1.45 56.62 -12.42
C PRO A 639 -1.02 56.35 -13.89
N ALA A 640 -1.36 55.14 -14.35
CA ALA A 640 -1.81 54.75 -15.72
C ALA A 640 -0.81 54.41 -16.86
N ALA A 641 -0.93 53.14 -17.31
CA ALA A 641 -0.93 52.67 -18.72
C ALA A 641 0.43 52.42 -19.45
N PRO A 642 0.47 51.56 -20.50
CA PRO A 642 1.59 50.59 -20.63
C PRO A 642 2.24 50.41 -22.03
N SER A 643 3.54 50.06 -22.07
CA SER A 643 4.18 49.44 -23.26
C SER A 643 5.49 48.68 -22.98
N THR A 644 5.45 47.36 -23.20
CA THR A 644 6.43 46.47 -23.90
C THR A 644 7.96 46.60 -23.78
N THR A 645 8.60 45.43 -24.00
CA THR A 645 9.97 45.18 -24.52
C THR A 645 11.17 45.61 -23.66
N ASN A 646 11.92 44.60 -23.18
CA ASN A 646 13.30 44.72 -22.74
C ASN A 646 14.11 43.52 -23.27
N THR A 647 14.64 43.66 -24.49
CA THR A 647 15.53 42.69 -25.15
C THR A 647 16.66 43.41 -25.88
N ASP A 648 17.25 44.44 -25.25
CA ASP A 648 18.40 45.16 -25.82
C ASP A 648 19.35 45.69 -24.74
N LEU A 649 20.07 44.76 -24.09
CA LEU A 649 21.12 45.05 -23.10
C LEU A 649 22.53 44.78 -23.67
N LEU A 650 22.67 44.80 -25.00
CA LEU A 650 23.91 44.50 -25.73
C LEU A 650 24.50 45.70 -26.48
N ALA A 651 23.95 46.90 -26.30
CA ALA A 651 24.29 48.09 -27.10
C ALA A 651 25.03 49.22 -26.34
N ASP A 652 24.94 49.32 -25.01
CA ASP A 652 25.28 50.57 -24.27
C ASP A 652 26.28 50.41 -23.09
N ILE A 653 27.27 49.52 -23.24
CA ILE A 653 28.57 49.64 -22.56
C ILE A 653 29.65 49.48 -23.65
N LEU A 654 29.75 50.45 -24.55
CA LEU A 654 30.61 51.64 -24.45
C LEU A 654 32.11 51.30 -24.62
N GLY A 655 32.61 51.52 -25.83
CA GLY A 655 34.02 51.35 -26.20
C GLY A 655 34.72 52.65 -26.62
N GLY A 656 36.05 52.58 -26.69
CA GLY A 656 36.93 53.70 -27.07
C GLY A 656 37.70 54.29 -25.87
N THR A 657 38.96 54.73 -25.99
CA THR A 657 39.92 54.72 -27.12
C THR A 657 41.34 54.48 -26.54
N SER A 658 42.39 54.10 -27.30
CA SER A 658 43.18 55.05 -28.10
C SER A 658 44.22 54.42 -29.06
N SER A 659 44.40 55.09 -30.21
CA SER A 659 45.58 55.14 -31.12
C SER A 659 45.96 53.94 -32.05
N PRO A 660 46.56 54.21 -33.25
CA PRO A 660 46.78 53.23 -34.35
C PRO A 660 48.30 53.04 -34.67
N PRO A 661 48.78 52.49 -35.83
CA PRO A 661 48.14 51.93 -37.03
C PRO A 661 48.72 50.52 -37.43
N SER A 662 48.82 49.98 -38.67
CA SER A 662 48.48 50.39 -40.06
C SER A 662 48.39 49.16 -41.01
N ALA A 663 47.42 49.14 -41.93
CA ALA A 663 47.32 48.28 -43.14
C ALA A 663 47.24 46.73 -42.92
N SER A 664 46.63 45.90 -43.78
CA SER A 664 45.85 46.09 -45.04
C SER A 664 44.55 45.24 -45.05
N SER A 665 43.94 44.95 -46.20
CA SER A 665 42.46 44.77 -46.36
C SER A 665 42.05 43.85 -47.54
N PRO A 666 40.77 43.52 -47.87
CA PRO A 666 39.47 43.70 -47.19
C PRO A 666 38.56 42.39 -47.24
N PRO A 667 37.20 42.35 -47.44
CA PRO A 667 36.30 41.48 -46.66
C PRO A 667 35.46 40.48 -47.54
N PRO A 668 34.32 39.92 -47.07
CA PRO A 668 33.01 40.59 -47.23
C PRO A 668 32.03 40.35 -46.04
N GLN A 669 30.71 40.38 -46.24
CA GLN A 669 29.65 40.36 -45.20
C GLN A 669 28.40 39.50 -45.52
N GLN A 670 27.56 39.40 -44.50
CA GLN A 670 26.24 38.77 -44.35
C GLN A 670 25.17 39.03 -45.44
N SER A 671 24.35 37.98 -45.66
CA SER A 671 22.90 37.91 -45.93
C SER A 671 22.10 39.11 -46.47
N ASN A 672 21.15 38.83 -47.39
CA ASN A 672 19.75 39.09 -47.05
C ASN A 672 18.70 38.21 -47.79
N VAL A 673 17.51 38.18 -47.18
CA VAL A 673 16.27 37.42 -47.45
C VAL A 673 15.66 37.64 -48.85
N SER A 674 15.13 36.60 -49.52
CA SER A 674 13.68 36.48 -49.88
C SER A 674 13.27 35.37 -50.88
N ASN A 675 12.07 34.86 -50.62
CA ASN A 675 11.15 33.98 -51.36
C ASN A 675 11.27 33.88 -52.91
N ILE A 676 11.31 32.64 -53.43
CA ILE A 676 10.38 32.07 -54.43
C ILE A 676 10.65 30.54 -54.47
N MET A 677 9.72 29.62 -54.16
CA MET A 677 8.39 29.33 -54.73
C MET A 677 8.42 28.33 -55.92
N ASP A 678 9.24 27.27 -55.86
CA ASP A 678 9.17 26.15 -56.84
C ASP A 678 9.76 24.81 -56.32
N LEU A 679 9.10 24.13 -55.36
CA LEU A 679 9.55 22.80 -54.89
C LEU A 679 8.43 21.89 -54.32
N PHE A 680 7.34 21.70 -55.07
CA PHE A 680 6.31 20.70 -54.76
C PHE A 680 6.02 19.81 -55.99
N GLY A 681 6.29 18.51 -55.88
CA GLY A 681 6.18 17.51 -56.97
C GLY A 681 7.53 17.24 -57.68
N SER A 682 7.79 16.05 -58.23
CA SER A 682 7.00 14.81 -58.30
C SER A 682 7.89 13.55 -58.36
N ALA A 683 7.31 12.37 -58.16
CA ALA A 683 7.96 11.04 -58.33
C ALA A 683 8.10 10.67 -59.85
N PRO A 684 8.81 9.59 -60.28
CA PRO A 684 9.28 8.41 -59.52
C PRO A 684 10.74 7.90 -59.83
N ALA A 685 11.03 6.65 -59.48
CA ALA A 685 12.30 5.87 -59.62
C ALA A 685 12.69 5.57 -61.10
N PRO A 686 13.88 4.97 -61.48
CA PRO A 686 14.62 3.88 -60.79
C PRO A 686 16.18 3.82 -60.94
N SER A 687 16.80 2.73 -60.43
CA SER A 687 18.05 2.06 -60.92
C SER A 687 19.45 2.72 -60.76
N THR A 688 20.62 2.03 -60.81
CA THR A 688 21.07 0.70 -60.27
C THR A 688 22.61 0.57 -60.23
N ALA A 689 23.15 -0.09 -59.19
CA ALA A 689 24.33 -0.99 -59.13
C ALA A 689 25.73 -0.66 -59.75
N SER A 690 26.75 -0.62 -58.87
CA SER A 690 28.07 -1.33 -58.99
C SER A 690 29.03 -0.95 -60.16
N PRO A 691 30.25 -1.54 -60.33
CA PRO A 691 31.03 -2.53 -59.53
C PRO A 691 32.51 -2.14 -59.26
N ALA A 692 33.34 -3.11 -58.81
CA ALA A 692 34.82 -3.08 -58.74
C ALA A 692 35.42 -3.82 -59.99
N PRO A 693 36.45 -4.71 -60.01
CA PRO A 693 37.39 -5.22 -59.00
C PRO A 693 38.74 -4.45 -59.05
N PRO A 694 39.90 -4.86 -59.66
CA PRO A 694 40.30 -6.12 -60.32
C PRO A 694 40.80 -7.20 -59.32
N SER A 695 41.19 -8.39 -59.81
CA SER A 695 41.32 -9.61 -58.97
C SER A 695 42.35 -10.63 -59.44
N SER A 696 42.95 -11.37 -58.50
CA SER A 696 43.61 -12.67 -58.66
C SER A 696 43.18 -13.59 -57.50
N ASN A 697 42.98 -14.91 -57.58
CA ASN A 697 43.30 -15.99 -58.55
C ASN A 697 44.74 -16.53 -58.45
N LEU A 698 45.02 -17.83 -58.66
CA LEU A 698 44.12 -18.96 -58.99
C LEU A 698 43.90 -19.84 -57.70
N ASP A 699 43.69 -21.16 -57.61
CA ASP A 699 43.45 -22.36 -58.46
C ASP A 699 42.94 -23.49 -57.49
N LEU A 700 42.27 -24.60 -57.83
CA LEU A 700 41.52 -25.06 -59.02
C LEU A 700 40.59 -26.26 -58.63
N MET A 701 39.61 -26.57 -59.49
CA MET A 701 38.93 -27.88 -59.67
C MET A 701 37.95 -28.44 -58.60
N SER A 702 37.04 -29.29 -59.09
CA SER A 702 35.81 -29.84 -58.47
C SER A 702 35.89 -31.41 -58.44
N PRO A 703 34.87 -32.25 -58.09
CA PRO A 703 33.43 -31.98 -57.85
C PRO A 703 32.70 -32.78 -56.73
N VAL A 704 31.41 -32.42 -56.52
CA VAL A 704 30.23 -33.22 -56.13
C VAL A 704 30.39 -34.46 -55.21
N SER A 705 29.74 -34.42 -54.03
CA SER A 705 28.82 -35.48 -53.54
C SER A 705 28.14 -35.09 -52.20
N THR A 706 26.97 -35.68 -51.92
CA THR A 706 26.24 -35.52 -50.64
C THR A 706 26.42 -36.75 -49.75
N PRO A 707 26.44 -36.59 -48.42
CA PRO A 707 25.62 -37.50 -47.59
C PRO A 707 24.98 -36.87 -46.33
N GLN A 708 23.69 -37.17 -46.18
CA GLN A 708 22.92 -37.41 -44.94
C GLN A 708 22.88 -36.38 -43.78
N PRO A 709 21.67 -36.08 -43.23
CA PRO A 709 21.54 -35.36 -41.96
C PRO A 709 21.74 -36.28 -40.76
N GLN A 710 22.53 -35.84 -39.76
CA GLN A 710 22.56 -36.49 -38.44
C GLN A 710 21.34 -36.09 -37.59
N THR A 711 20.88 -37.00 -36.74
CA THR A 711 19.61 -36.90 -36.02
C THR A 711 19.67 -35.98 -34.80
N SER A 712 18.90 -34.89 -34.84
CA SER A 712 18.62 -34.06 -33.67
C SER A 712 17.65 -34.79 -32.72
N GLN A 713 18.09 -35.04 -31.48
CA GLN A 713 17.27 -35.73 -30.48
C GLN A 713 16.07 -34.87 -30.05
N ALA A 714 14.87 -35.41 -30.21
CA ALA A 714 13.64 -34.75 -29.78
C ALA A 714 13.56 -34.65 -28.24
N PRO A 715 12.96 -33.57 -27.68
CA PRO A 715 12.89 -33.37 -26.23
C PRO A 715 12.04 -34.43 -25.53
N ALA A 716 12.52 -34.93 -24.39
CA ALA A 716 11.89 -36.00 -23.63
C ALA A 716 10.43 -35.69 -23.25
N GLY A 717 9.53 -36.63 -23.60
CA GLY A 717 8.11 -36.58 -23.20
C GLY A 717 7.93 -36.91 -21.71
N ILE A 718 6.81 -36.47 -21.14
CA ILE A 718 6.43 -36.78 -19.76
C ILE A 718 5.79 -38.18 -19.74
N PRO A 719 6.34 -39.17 -19.02
CA PRO A 719 5.71 -40.49 -18.93
C PRO A 719 4.36 -40.40 -18.21
N CYS A 720 3.37 -41.14 -18.70
CA CYS A 720 2.02 -41.22 -18.11
C CYS A 720 1.58 -42.64 -17.77
N TYR A 721 2.12 -43.65 -18.47
CA TYR A 721 1.83 -45.06 -18.26
C TYR A 721 3.05 -45.90 -18.68
N ASN A 722 3.34 -46.96 -17.92
CA ASN A 722 4.39 -47.93 -18.23
C ASN A 722 4.07 -49.25 -17.50
N ALA A 723 3.44 -50.18 -18.21
CA ALA A 723 3.14 -51.54 -17.74
C ALA A 723 2.86 -52.49 -18.91
N ASN A 724 3.10 -53.79 -18.71
CA ASN A 724 2.98 -54.85 -19.72
C ASN A 724 3.60 -54.43 -21.06
N ASP A 725 4.88 -54.05 -21.01
CA ASP A 725 5.75 -53.59 -22.10
C ASP A 725 5.30 -52.36 -22.92
N LEU A 726 4.12 -51.78 -22.64
CA LEU A 726 3.65 -50.55 -23.26
C LEU A 726 4.05 -49.32 -22.43
N ASN A 727 4.92 -48.48 -22.98
CA ASN A 727 5.32 -47.20 -22.42
C ASN A 727 4.62 -46.07 -23.19
N VAL A 728 3.95 -45.15 -22.47
CA VAL A 728 3.22 -44.02 -23.06
C VAL A 728 3.73 -42.71 -22.46
N THR A 729 4.12 -41.78 -23.35
CA THR A 729 4.63 -40.46 -22.98
C THR A 729 3.81 -39.35 -23.64
N PHE A 730 3.69 -38.20 -22.97
CA PHE A 730 3.03 -37.01 -23.50
C PHE A 730 4.02 -35.89 -23.78
N GLN A 731 3.91 -35.29 -24.97
CA GLN A 731 4.47 -33.98 -25.28
C GLN A 731 3.32 -32.98 -25.35
N VAL A 732 3.37 -31.93 -24.51
CA VAL A 732 2.35 -30.87 -24.44
C VAL A 732 2.91 -29.57 -25.00
N GLN A 733 2.16 -28.95 -25.90
CA GLN A 733 2.39 -27.61 -26.46
C GLN A 733 1.18 -26.72 -26.09
N ARG A 734 1.44 -25.44 -25.81
CA ARG A 734 0.46 -24.47 -25.32
C ARG A 734 0.53 -23.24 -26.23
N ASN A 735 -0.58 -22.90 -26.89
CA ASN A 735 -0.67 -21.73 -27.76
C ASN A 735 -1.27 -20.54 -26.99
N ALA A 736 -0.96 -19.31 -27.43
CA ALA A 736 -1.28 -18.07 -26.71
C ALA A 736 -2.78 -17.88 -26.39
N GLU A 737 -3.67 -18.44 -27.22
CA GLU A 737 -5.13 -18.30 -27.13
C GLU A 737 -5.80 -19.26 -26.11
N GLY A 738 -5.02 -19.97 -25.28
CA GLY A 738 -5.58 -20.90 -24.28
C GLY A 738 -6.06 -22.25 -24.86
N MET A 739 -5.58 -22.58 -26.07
CA MET A 739 -5.68 -23.92 -26.64
C MET A 739 -4.40 -24.72 -26.35
N ILE A 740 -4.58 -25.95 -25.88
CA ILE A 740 -3.50 -26.89 -25.57
C ILE A 740 -3.53 -28.03 -26.60
N GLN A 741 -2.38 -28.32 -27.21
CA GLN A 741 -2.18 -29.44 -28.12
C GLN A 741 -1.25 -30.44 -27.44
N ALA A 742 -1.72 -31.67 -27.25
CA ALA A 742 -0.97 -32.73 -26.60
C ALA A 742 -0.84 -33.94 -27.53
N THR A 743 0.38 -34.46 -27.66
CA THR A 743 0.67 -35.68 -28.44
C THR A 743 1.06 -36.78 -27.48
N ALA A 744 0.27 -37.86 -27.45
CA ALA A 744 0.65 -39.12 -26.84
C ALA A 744 1.56 -39.88 -27.82
N ARG A 745 2.64 -40.47 -27.31
CA ARG A 745 3.57 -41.35 -28.03
C ARG A 745 3.64 -42.68 -27.29
N PHE A 746 3.20 -43.73 -27.95
CA PHE A 746 3.18 -45.11 -27.50
C PHE A 746 4.43 -45.81 -28.02
N ILE A 747 5.13 -46.55 -27.18
CA ILE A 747 6.34 -47.29 -27.51
C ILE A 747 6.20 -48.70 -26.96
N ASN A 748 6.30 -49.71 -27.83
CA ASN A 748 6.41 -51.11 -27.42
C ASN A 748 7.86 -51.39 -26.98
N THR A 749 8.04 -51.70 -25.70
CA THR A 749 9.36 -51.88 -25.07
C THR A 749 9.77 -53.36 -25.01
N SER A 750 8.91 -54.28 -25.47
CA SER A 750 9.24 -55.72 -25.52
C SER A 750 10.29 -56.00 -26.60
N GLY A 751 11.08 -57.05 -26.39
CA GLY A 751 12.08 -57.52 -27.37
C GLY A 751 11.55 -58.51 -28.42
N SER A 752 10.29 -58.95 -28.31
CA SER A 752 9.76 -60.05 -29.14
C SER A 752 8.24 -60.13 -29.30
N ALA A 753 7.44 -59.31 -28.61
CA ALA A 753 5.98 -59.41 -28.62
C ALA A 753 5.34 -58.27 -29.43
N ASN A 754 4.40 -58.60 -30.31
CA ASN A 754 3.59 -57.59 -31.01
C ASN A 754 2.38 -57.20 -30.13
N LEU A 755 2.16 -55.90 -29.95
CA LEU A 755 0.94 -55.36 -29.33
C LEU A 755 -0.06 -54.99 -30.43
N SER A 756 -1.32 -55.39 -30.28
CA SER A 756 -2.38 -55.12 -31.26
C SER A 756 -3.61 -54.46 -30.66
N ASN A 757 -4.40 -53.77 -31.50
CA ASN A 757 -5.57 -52.98 -31.09
C ASN A 757 -5.25 -51.91 -30.02
N VAL A 758 -4.11 -51.23 -30.13
CA VAL A 758 -3.71 -50.14 -29.24
C VAL A 758 -4.68 -48.96 -29.41
N SER A 759 -5.31 -48.55 -28.31
CA SER A 759 -6.33 -47.51 -28.28
C SER A 759 -6.21 -46.66 -27.02
N LEU A 760 -6.42 -45.35 -27.17
CA LEU A 760 -6.49 -44.41 -26.06
C LEU A 760 -7.79 -43.61 -26.17
N GLN A 761 -8.55 -43.58 -25.09
CA GLN A 761 -9.64 -42.66 -24.86
C GLN A 761 -9.22 -41.66 -23.79
N ALA A 762 -9.62 -40.40 -23.93
CA ALA A 762 -9.34 -39.35 -22.95
C ALA A 762 -10.62 -38.57 -22.64
N ALA A 763 -10.72 -38.08 -21.40
CA ALA A 763 -11.82 -37.23 -20.94
C ALA A 763 -11.28 -36.04 -20.13
N VAL A 764 -11.90 -34.88 -20.34
CA VAL A 764 -11.62 -33.60 -19.67
C VAL A 764 -12.79 -33.20 -18.74
N PRO A 765 -12.60 -32.27 -17.80
CA PRO A 765 -13.70 -31.69 -17.03
C PRO A 765 -14.75 -31.01 -17.92
N LYS A 766 -16.02 -30.95 -17.48
CA LYS A 766 -17.16 -30.36 -18.23
C LYS A 766 -16.95 -28.90 -18.71
N SER A 767 -16.01 -28.17 -18.14
CA SER A 767 -15.65 -26.79 -18.52
C SER A 767 -14.66 -26.70 -19.69
N GLN A 768 -14.22 -27.81 -20.28
CA GLN A 768 -13.25 -27.86 -21.37
C GLN A 768 -13.80 -28.69 -22.53
N LYS A 769 -13.43 -28.34 -23.77
CA LYS A 769 -13.74 -29.15 -24.96
C LYS A 769 -12.49 -29.92 -25.39
N LEU A 770 -12.65 -31.20 -25.67
CA LEU A 770 -11.59 -32.10 -26.14
C LEU A 770 -11.94 -32.61 -27.54
N GLN A 771 -10.97 -32.53 -28.45
CA GLN A 771 -11.00 -33.19 -29.75
C GLN A 771 -9.83 -34.18 -29.81
N LEU A 772 -10.14 -35.46 -30.04
CA LEU A 772 -9.17 -36.54 -30.20
C LEU A 772 -9.01 -36.85 -31.69
N LEU A 773 -7.78 -36.99 -32.17
CA LEU A 773 -7.49 -37.47 -33.53
C LEU A 773 -7.18 -38.97 -33.51
N SER A 774 -7.20 -39.62 -34.68
CA SER A 774 -6.86 -41.03 -34.83
C SER A 774 -5.41 -41.32 -34.43
N ILE A 775 -5.13 -42.55 -33.98
CA ILE A 775 -3.78 -43.05 -33.74
C ILE A 775 -3.08 -43.37 -35.07
N SER A 776 -1.75 -43.19 -35.15
CA SER A 776 -0.98 -43.39 -36.39
C SER A 776 -0.80 -44.86 -36.79
N SER A 777 -0.90 -45.80 -35.84
CA SER A 777 -0.98 -47.25 -36.06
C SER A 777 -1.73 -47.89 -34.89
N SER A 778 -2.60 -48.86 -35.17
CA SER A 778 -3.26 -49.72 -34.17
C SER A 778 -2.34 -50.80 -33.61
N ASP A 779 -1.27 -51.12 -34.33
CA ASP A 779 -0.43 -52.29 -34.07
C ASP A 779 1.04 -51.87 -33.95
N LEU A 780 1.73 -52.42 -32.95
CA LEU A 780 3.11 -52.07 -32.58
C LEU A 780 3.96 -53.33 -32.46
N GLY A 781 4.88 -53.51 -33.43
CA GLY A 781 5.97 -54.49 -33.31
C GLY A 781 7.01 -54.10 -32.25
N PRO A 782 8.04 -54.93 -32.01
CA PRO A 782 9.06 -54.69 -30.99
C PRO A 782 9.83 -53.39 -31.29
N GLY A 783 9.92 -52.48 -30.32
CA GLY A 783 10.54 -51.16 -30.50
C GLY A 783 9.78 -50.19 -31.41
N ALA A 784 8.61 -50.57 -31.94
CA ALA A 784 7.81 -49.69 -32.79
C ALA A 784 7.10 -48.61 -31.97
N GLU A 785 6.82 -47.48 -32.64
CA GLU A 785 6.16 -46.33 -32.04
C GLU A 785 4.89 -45.92 -32.80
N ALA A 786 3.87 -45.50 -32.07
CA ALA A 786 2.71 -44.79 -32.62
C ALA A 786 2.52 -43.46 -31.90
N THR A 787 1.85 -42.51 -32.57
CA THR A 787 1.45 -41.25 -31.95
C THR A 787 -0.05 -41.02 -32.11
N GLN A 788 -0.63 -40.32 -31.15
CA GLN A 788 -2.01 -39.85 -31.21
C GLN A 788 -2.10 -38.44 -30.65
N MET A 789 -2.72 -37.55 -31.42
CA MET A 789 -2.80 -36.13 -31.10
C MET A 789 -4.18 -35.77 -30.54
N MET A 790 -4.19 -34.88 -29.55
CA MET A 790 -5.42 -34.34 -28.96
C MET A 790 -5.32 -32.83 -28.75
N ARG A 791 -6.46 -32.15 -28.89
CA ARG A 791 -6.61 -30.71 -28.81
C ARG A 791 -7.64 -30.37 -27.74
N VAL A 792 -7.27 -29.55 -26.76
CA VAL A 792 -8.12 -29.14 -25.64
C VAL A 792 -8.25 -27.63 -25.62
N SER A 793 -9.47 -27.10 -25.59
CA SER A 793 -9.74 -25.67 -25.50
C SER A 793 -10.45 -25.31 -24.18
N GLY A 794 -10.18 -24.08 -23.70
CA GLY A 794 -10.70 -23.56 -22.42
C GLY A 794 -9.84 -23.83 -21.19
N CYS A 795 -8.61 -24.34 -21.34
CA CYS A 795 -7.76 -24.74 -20.22
C CYS A 795 -6.77 -23.64 -19.79
N LYS A 796 -7.14 -22.82 -18.80
CA LYS A 796 -6.28 -21.76 -18.21
C LYS A 796 -5.30 -22.26 -17.12
N GLY A 797 -5.08 -23.57 -16.98
CA GLY A 797 -4.30 -24.18 -15.88
C GLY A 797 -3.46 -25.38 -16.31
N PRO A 798 -2.99 -26.23 -15.36
CA PRO A 798 -2.36 -27.51 -15.69
C PRO A 798 -3.39 -28.48 -16.27
N LEU A 799 -3.04 -29.18 -17.36
CA LEU A 799 -3.95 -30.10 -18.02
C LEU A 799 -4.25 -31.32 -17.13
N ARG A 800 -5.55 -31.66 -16.99
CA ARG A 800 -6.03 -32.83 -16.23
C ARG A 800 -6.83 -33.73 -17.16
N LEU A 801 -6.40 -34.98 -17.29
CA LEU A 801 -7.01 -35.97 -18.18
C LEU A 801 -7.35 -37.24 -17.41
N ARG A 802 -8.56 -37.78 -17.60
CA ARG A 802 -8.82 -39.19 -17.32
C ARG A 802 -8.61 -39.96 -18.62
N LEU A 803 -7.60 -40.82 -18.62
CA LEU A 803 -7.22 -41.66 -19.74
C LEU A 803 -7.74 -43.08 -19.53
N ARG A 804 -8.13 -43.75 -20.62
CA ARG A 804 -8.37 -45.19 -20.66
C ARG A 804 -7.55 -45.77 -21.82
N ILE A 805 -6.65 -46.69 -21.51
CA ILE A 805 -5.72 -47.30 -22.46
C ILE A 805 -6.14 -48.76 -22.66
N GLY A 806 -6.43 -49.14 -23.90
CA GLY A 806 -6.79 -50.51 -24.27
C GLY A 806 -5.77 -51.09 -25.26
N TYR A 807 -5.33 -52.32 -25.04
CA TYR A 807 -4.38 -53.01 -25.93
C TYR A 807 -4.44 -54.53 -25.73
N THR A 808 -4.00 -55.28 -26.73
CA THR A 808 -3.94 -56.74 -26.71
C THR A 808 -2.48 -57.18 -26.64
N HIS A 809 -2.13 -57.97 -25.62
CA HIS A 809 -0.78 -58.50 -25.42
C HIS A 809 -0.79 -60.04 -25.51
N PRO A 810 0.12 -60.68 -26.28
CA PRO A 810 0.06 -62.13 -26.55
C PRO A 810 0.02 -63.03 -25.32
N ALA A 811 0.62 -62.63 -24.20
CA ALA A 811 0.64 -63.41 -22.96
C ALA A 811 -0.31 -62.90 -21.85
N ALA A 812 -1.02 -61.78 -22.07
CA ALA A 812 -1.91 -61.18 -21.06
C ALA A 812 -3.35 -60.92 -21.55
N GLY A 813 -3.65 -61.23 -22.82
CA GLY A 813 -4.97 -61.00 -23.40
C GLY A 813 -5.27 -59.52 -23.66
N GLN A 814 -6.54 -59.15 -23.59
CA GLN A 814 -7.00 -57.77 -23.79
C GLN A 814 -6.96 -57.00 -22.45
N VAL A 815 -6.03 -56.05 -22.34
CA VAL A 815 -5.84 -55.17 -21.19
C VAL A 815 -6.63 -53.87 -21.40
N MET A 816 -7.27 -53.36 -20.35
CA MET A 816 -7.97 -52.06 -20.35
C MET A 816 -7.78 -51.32 -19.02
N ASP A 817 -6.79 -50.44 -18.98
CA ASP A 817 -6.42 -49.67 -17.79
C ASP A 817 -6.97 -48.23 -17.79
N GLN A 818 -7.16 -47.65 -16.60
CA GLN A 818 -7.61 -46.26 -16.43
C GLN A 818 -6.62 -45.46 -15.58
N VAL A 819 -6.16 -44.33 -16.13
CA VAL A 819 -5.13 -43.47 -15.52
C VAL A 819 -5.66 -42.05 -15.40
N ASN A 820 -5.69 -41.49 -14.18
CA ASN A 820 -5.94 -40.06 -13.99
C ASN A 820 -4.60 -39.32 -14.05
N TRP A 821 -4.29 -38.71 -15.20
CA TRP A 821 -3.04 -37.98 -15.42
C TRP A 821 -3.23 -36.47 -15.19
N THR A 822 -2.19 -35.81 -14.69
CA THR A 822 -2.16 -34.36 -14.49
C THR A 822 -0.76 -33.83 -14.83
N GLU A 823 -0.72 -32.76 -15.61
CA GLU A 823 0.51 -32.09 -16.04
C GLU A 823 1.28 -31.54 -14.83
N SER A 824 2.48 -32.08 -14.58
CA SER A 824 3.39 -31.59 -13.54
C SER A 824 4.08 -30.29 -13.99
N PRO A 825 4.22 -29.27 -13.12
CA PRO A 825 4.90 -28.03 -13.48
C PRO A 825 6.38 -28.29 -13.79
N ARG A 826 6.82 -27.89 -14.99
CA ARG A 826 8.21 -28.05 -15.45
C ARG A 826 9.16 -27.19 -14.60
N VAL A 827 9.98 -27.83 -13.78
CA VAL A 827 11.19 -27.23 -13.20
C VAL A 827 12.36 -27.55 -14.13
N PRO A 828 13.15 -26.57 -14.61
CA PRO A 828 14.27 -26.84 -15.52
C PRO A 828 15.37 -27.65 -14.84
N LEU A 829 15.92 -28.62 -15.57
CA LEU A 829 16.97 -29.54 -15.08
C LEU A 829 18.36 -28.90 -15.20
N LEU A 830 18.95 -28.54 -14.06
CA LEU A 830 20.39 -28.25 -13.94
C LEU A 830 21.18 -29.51 -13.55
N SER A 831 22.43 -29.56 -14.01
CA SER A 831 23.29 -30.76 -14.04
C SER A 831 23.55 -31.43 -12.69
N ARG A 832 23.79 -32.75 -12.71
CA ARG A 832 24.24 -33.55 -11.55
C ARG A 832 25.76 -33.43 -11.32
N ARG A 833 26.22 -32.26 -10.90
CA ARG A 833 27.43 -32.06 -10.07
C ARG A 833 27.24 -30.75 -9.29
N SER A 834 27.85 -30.63 -8.11
CA SER A 834 27.60 -29.55 -7.13
C SER A 834 26.17 -29.51 -6.55
N ARG A 835 25.94 -30.30 -5.48
CA ARG A 835 24.79 -30.14 -4.55
C ARG A 835 25.24 -29.97 -3.09
N LEU A 836 26.23 -29.12 -2.88
CA LEU A 836 26.31 -28.28 -1.69
C LEU A 836 26.07 -26.82 -2.14
N ALA A 837 25.67 -25.96 -1.20
CA ALA A 837 25.55 -24.51 -1.37
C ALA A 837 24.67 -23.98 -2.53
N ILE A 838 23.37 -24.27 -2.50
CA ILE A 838 22.35 -23.25 -2.85
C ILE A 838 21.31 -23.21 -1.73
N ILE A 839 21.67 -22.55 -0.63
CA ILE A 839 20.69 -21.87 0.21
C ILE A 839 20.36 -20.59 -0.54
N LYS A 840 19.18 -20.47 -1.17
CA LYS A 840 18.71 -19.15 -1.59
C LYS A 840 18.58 -18.30 -0.32
N PRO A 841 19.09 -17.06 -0.29
CA PRO A 841 18.78 -16.16 0.81
C PRO A 841 17.27 -16.02 0.90
N ALA A 842 16.75 -15.87 2.12
CA ALA A 842 15.39 -15.43 2.32
C ALA A 842 15.30 -13.98 1.82
N ALA A 843 14.98 -13.82 0.52
CA ALA A 843 14.45 -12.58 0.02
C ALA A 843 13.30 -12.17 0.93
N PHE A 844 13.26 -10.91 1.34
CA PHE A 844 12.17 -10.40 2.16
C PHE A 844 10.86 -10.55 1.38
N TYR A 845 10.14 -11.63 1.67
CA TYR A 845 8.71 -11.50 1.86
C TYR A 845 8.54 -10.50 3.02
N ALA A 846 8.50 -9.22 2.67
CA ALA A 846 7.61 -8.31 3.37
C ALA A 846 6.28 -9.06 3.52
N ARG A 847 5.78 -9.18 4.76
CA ARG A 847 4.48 -9.81 4.99
C ARG A 847 3.49 -9.19 3.99
N PRO A 848 2.62 -9.95 3.31
CA PRO A 848 1.45 -9.35 2.67
C PRO A 848 0.77 -8.52 3.76
N LYS A 849 0.78 -7.19 3.61
CA LYS A 849 0.59 -6.20 4.69
C LYS A 849 -0.71 -6.51 5.43
N ALA A 850 -0.58 -7.19 6.59
CA ALA A 850 -1.46 -8.27 7.06
C ALA A 850 -2.89 -8.15 6.52
N MET A 851 -3.14 -8.74 5.33
CA MET A 851 -4.14 -8.31 4.33
C MET A 851 -5.33 -7.64 5.01
N SER A 852 -5.28 -6.30 5.08
CA SER A 852 -5.95 -5.53 6.14
C SER A 852 -7.34 -6.07 6.34
N THR A 853 -7.56 -6.80 7.45
CA THR A 853 -8.87 -7.32 7.82
C THR A 853 -9.74 -6.10 7.95
N GLN A 854 -10.50 -5.83 6.88
CA GLN A 854 -11.12 -4.55 6.63
C GLN A 854 -12.10 -4.39 7.77
N ARG A 855 -11.72 -3.59 8.78
CA ARG A 855 -12.45 -3.49 10.05
C ARG A 855 -13.86 -3.15 9.65
N SER A 856 -14.77 -4.10 9.84
CA SER A 856 -16.11 -4.01 9.31
C SER A 856 -16.69 -2.70 9.82
N GLY A 857 -17.34 -1.96 8.92
CA GLY A 857 -17.84 -0.62 9.24
C GLY A 857 -18.68 -0.67 10.51
N HIS A 858 -18.76 0.43 11.26
CA HIS A 858 -19.54 0.47 12.50
C HIS A 858 -20.94 -0.17 12.34
N LEU A 859 -21.64 0.21 11.26
CA LEU A 859 -22.93 -0.34 10.85
C LEU A 859 -22.92 -1.85 10.50
N GLU A 860 -21.82 -2.38 9.96
CA GLU A 860 -21.66 -3.80 9.63
C GLU A 860 -21.42 -4.64 10.88
N ARG A 861 -20.65 -4.13 11.86
CA ARG A 861 -20.41 -4.80 13.15
C ARG A 861 -21.67 -4.82 14.02
N THR A 862 -22.37 -3.68 14.07
CA THR A 862 -23.62 -3.53 14.82
C THR A 862 -24.85 -3.81 13.96
N ALA A 863 -24.74 -4.62 12.90
CA ALA A 863 -25.84 -4.89 11.96
C ALA A 863 -27.03 -5.66 12.59
N GLN A 864 -26.78 -6.39 13.67
CA GLN A 864 -27.80 -7.18 14.41
C GLN A 864 -28.44 -6.40 15.57
N GLU A 865 -27.96 -5.18 15.84
CA GLU A 865 -28.30 -4.42 17.04
C GLU A 865 -29.44 -3.40 16.79
N PRO A 866 -30.35 -3.21 17.75
CA PRO A 866 -31.48 -2.30 17.61
C PRO A 866 -31.01 -0.84 17.51
N ARG A 867 -31.75 -0.04 16.74
CA ARG A 867 -31.54 1.40 16.56
C ARG A 867 -32.87 2.11 16.33
N ASP A 868 -32.92 3.39 16.67
CA ASP A 868 -34.05 4.24 16.33
C ASP A 868 -34.16 4.51 14.83
N LYS A 869 -35.39 4.80 14.37
CA LYS A 869 -35.68 5.07 12.95
C LYS A 869 -35.40 6.52 12.54
N SER A 870 -35.41 7.44 13.51
CA SER A 870 -35.14 8.86 13.32
C SER A 870 -33.66 9.19 13.48
N LEU A 871 -33.15 10.06 12.61
CA LEU A 871 -31.98 10.89 12.89
C LEU A 871 -32.43 12.12 13.69
N LEU A 872 -31.52 12.63 14.51
CA LEU A 872 -31.75 13.69 15.47
C LEU A 872 -30.68 14.75 15.27
N ASP A 873 -31.08 16.01 15.12
CA ASP A 873 -30.12 17.11 14.98
C ASP A 873 -29.69 17.60 16.37
N VAL A 874 -28.37 17.66 16.59
CA VAL A 874 -27.74 18.11 17.84
C VAL A 874 -26.62 19.10 17.55
N ARG A 875 -26.33 19.98 18.51
CA ARG A 875 -25.25 20.97 18.41
C ARG A 875 -24.14 20.64 19.38
N LEU A 876 -22.88 20.74 18.94
CA LEU A 876 -21.73 20.56 19.82
C LEU A 876 -21.53 21.80 20.71
N GLU A 877 -22.05 21.75 21.94
CA GLU A 877 -22.07 22.87 22.89
C GLU A 877 -20.69 23.09 23.53
N ARG A 878 -20.09 22.02 24.07
CA ARG A 878 -18.89 22.09 24.91
C ARG A 878 -17.99 20.87 24.72
N ILE A 879 -16.68 21.09 24.84
CA ILE A 879 -15.63 20.08 24.71
C ILE A 879 -14.67 20.21 25.90
N ASP A 880 -14.55 19.17 26.72
CA ASP A 880 -13.64 19.14 27.87
C ASP A 880 -12.53 18.13 27.65
N GLN A 881 -11.26 18.56 27.74
CA GLN A 881 -10.12 17.66 27.58
C GLN A 881 -9.78 16.95 28.89
N VAL A 882 -10.17 15.67 29.00
CA VAL A 882 -9.90 14.83 30.17
C VAL A 882 -8.42 14.50 30.28
N ASN A 883 -7.79 14.05 29.19
CA ASN A 883 -6.34 13.81 29.12
C ASN A 883 -5.83 13.96 27.68
N GLU A 884 -4.57 13.58 27.43
CA GLU A 884 -3.93 13.68 26.11
C GLU A 884 -4.72 12.97 24.99
N ARG A 885 -5.42 11.87 25.31
CA ARG A 885 -6.04 10.97 24.32
C ARG A 885 -7.56 10.84 24.44
N ILE A 886 -8.19 11.54 25.39
CA ILE A 886 -9.64 11.47 25.62
C ILE A 886 -10.22 12.87 25.84
N ARG A 887 -11.28 13.19 25.09
CA ARG A 887 -12.11 14.38 25.25
C ARG A 887 -13.56 13.99 25.54
N LEU A 888 -14.24 14.78 26.36
CA LEU A 888 -15.69 14.75 26.55
C LEU A 888 -16.33 15.76 25.59
N PHE A 889 -17.48 15.40 25.05
CA PHE A 889 -18.28 16.21 24.14
C PHE A 889 -19.71 16.27 24.66
N ARG A 890 -20.21 17.48 24.93
CA ARG A 890 -21.59 17.75 25.32
C ARG A 890 -22.37 18.25 24.12
N LEU A 891 -23.44 17.54 23.79
CA LEU A 891 -24.29 17.74 22.62
C LEU A 891 -25.66 18.27 23.07
N GLU A 892 -25.95 19.53 22.74
CA GLU A 892 -27.24 20.19 22.98
C GLU A 892 -28.30 19.61 22.02
N LEU A 893 -29.47 19.25 22.55
CA LEU A 893 -30.57 18.67 21.78
C LEU A 893 -31.46 19.76 21.15
N GLU A 894 -31.24 20.07 19.87
CA GLU A 894 -32.08 21.03 19.13
C GLU A 894 -33.52 20.52 18.87
N SER A 895 -33.76 19.21 19.08
CA SER A 895 -34.99 18.50 18.68
C SER A 895 -35.76 17.85 19.84
N GLY A 896 -35.69 18.44 21.03
CA GLY A 896 -36.52 18.09 22.20
C GLY A 896 -35.95 16.96 23.08
N PRO A 897 -36.65 16.62 24.19
CA PRO A 897 -36.18 15.62 25.15
C PRO A 897 -36.28 14.19 24.58
N ILE A 898 -35.25 13.38 24.80
CA ILE A 898 -35.10 12.05 24.19
C ILE A 898 -35.09 10.96 25.25
N LYS A 899 -35.84 9.88 24.99
CA LYS A 899 -35.86 8.67 25.81
C LYS A 899 -34.88 7.64 25.26
N PHE A 900 -33.78 7.43 25.97
CA PHE A 900 -32.84 6.33 25.74
C PHE A 900 -32.65 5.53 27.03
N SER A 901 -32.12 4.31 26.93
CA SER A 901 -31.80 3.47 28.10
C SER A 901 -30.32 3.59 28.48
N ALA A 902 -30.01 3.55 29.77
CA ALA A 902 -28.65 3.77 30.25
C ALA A 902 -27.70 2.67 29.72
N GLY A 903 -26.57 3.08 29.12
CA GLY A 903 -25.59 2.19 28.50
C GLY A 903 -25.60 2.14 26.95
N GLN A 904 -26.63 2.66 26.29
CA GLN A 904 -26.70 2.69 24.82
C GLN A 904 -25.61 3.58 24.17
N TRP A 905 -25.38 3.40 22.86
CA TRP A 905 -24.48 4.23 22.08
C TRP A 905 -25.21 5.15 21.10
N LEU A 906 -24.42 6.06 20.51
CA LEU A 906 -24.84 7.05 19.55
C LEU A 906 -24.11 6.86 18.22
N ASP A 907 -24.85 6.51 17.17
CA ASP A 907 -24.39 6.54 15.78
C ASP A 907 -24.25 8.02 15.35
N THR A 908 -23.04 8.57 15.40
CA THR A 908 -22.77 10.00 15.14
C THR A 908 -22.29 10.24 13.71
N TYR A 909 -23.01 11.08 12.98
CA TYR A 909 -22.72 11.53 11.62
C TYR A 909 -22.09 12.92 11.66
N VAL A 910 -20.91 13.07 11.05
CA VAL A 910 -20.16 14.34 11.01
C VAL A 910 -20.26 14.99 9.62
N PRO A 911 -20.25 16.34 9.53
CA PRO A 911 -20.29 17.06 8.25
C PRO A 911 -19.27 16.55 7.23
N GLY A 912 -19.73 16.22 6.04
CA GLY A 912 -18.90 15.73 4.93
C GLY A 912 -18.57 14.23 4.92
N ASN A 913 -19.09 13.43 5.86
CA ASN A 913 -18.91 11.98 5.86
C ASN A 913 -20.25 11.22 6.04
N PRO A 914 -20.71 10.44 5.04
CA PRO A 914 -21.96 9.68 5.14
C PRO A 914 -21.90 8.43 6.03
N LYS A 915 -20.72 8.05 6.54
CA LYS A 915 -20.56 6.86 7.42
C LYS A 915 -20.48 7.28 8.90
N PRO A 916 -21.42 6.85 9.77
CA PRO A 916 -21.41 7.22 11.18
C PRO A 916 -20.33 6.48 11.97
N GLY A 917 -19.89 7.09 13.06
CA GLY A 917 -19.07 6.46 14.09
C GLY A 917 -19.92 6.20 15.33
N GLY A 918 -19.85 4.99 15.88
CA GLY A 918 -20.50 4.67 17.16
C GLY A 918 -19.67 5.17 18.34
N PHE A 919 -20.30 5.89 19.26
CA PHE A 919 -19.70 6.35 20.51
C PHE A 919 -20.69 6.13 21.66
N THR A 920 -20.27 5.49 22.75
CA THR A 920 -21.17 5.16 23.88
C THR A 920 -21.60 6.41 24.64
N LEU A 921 -22.88 6.48 25.05
CA LEU A 921 -23.41 7.57 25.86
C LEU A 921 -22.90 7.48 27.30
N THR A 922 -22.60 8.64 27.88
CA THR A 922 -22.08 8.81 29.24
C THR A 922 -22.96 9.73 30.11
N SER A 923 -23.93 10.40 29.50
CA SER A 923 -25.05 11.06 30.15
C SER A 923 -26.03 10.02 30.73
N THR A 924 -26.83 10.43 31.72
CA THR A 924 -27.95 9.62 32.23
C THR A 924 -29.22 9.88 31.41
N PRO A 925 -30.19 8.95 31.37
CA PRO A 925 -31.47 9.18 30.68
C PRO A 925 -32.20 10.45 31.14
N GLN A 926 -32.10 10.80 32.43
CA GLN A 926 -32.70 12.02 32.97
C GLN A 926 -32.08 13.29 32.37
N ALA A 927 -30.77 13.31 32.11
CA ALA A 927 -30.08 14.48 31.52
C ALA A 927 -30.49 14.80 30.07
N ALA A 928 -31.04 13.82 29.34
CA ALA A 928 -31.63 14.02 28.01
C ALA A 928 -33.16 14.20 28.04
N ALA A 929 -33.79 13.97 29.20
CA ALA A 929 -35.22 14.14 29.43
C ALA A 929 -35.57 15.47 30.13
N ASP A 930 -34.55 16.22 30.59
CA ASP A 930 -34.69 17.56 31.16
C ASP A 930 -35.37 18.53 30.19
N THR A 931 -36.20 19.43 30.72
CA THR A 931 -36.92 20.47 29.99
C THR A 931 -36.19 21.80 29.93
N GLU A 932 -35.18 22.05 30.78
CA GLU A 932 -34.43 23.32 30.75
C GLU A 932 -33.19 23.26 29.86
N SER A 933 -32.36 22.20 29.94
CA SER A 933 -31.19 22.05 29.05
C SER A 933 -30.87 20.58 28.69
N PRO A 934 -31.71 19.89 27.89
CA PRO A 934 -31.49 18.50 27.53
C PRO A 934 -30.18 18.31 26.73
N TYR A 935 -29.32 17.41 27.20
CA TYR A 935 -28.03 17.13 26.56
C TYR A 935 -27.65 15.65 26.52
N LEU A 936 -26.84 15.29 25.52
CA LEU A 936 -26.14 14.01 25.43
C LEU A 936 -24.64 14.22 25.68
N GLU A 937 -23.98 13.25 26.31
CA GLU A 937 -22.54 13.32 26.63
C GLU A 937 -21.81 12.10 26.06
N LEU A 938 -20.70 12.34 25.35
CA LEU A 938 -19.83 11.32 24.77
C LEU A 938 -18.39 11.47 25.26
N ALA A 939 -17.73 10.39 25.67
CA ALA A 939 -16.28 10.34 25.89
C ALA A 939 -15.59 9.66 24.71
N VAL A 940 -14.86 10.43 23.88
CA VAL A 940 -14.26 9.94 22.63
C VAL A 940 -12.73 9.94 22.72
N GLN A 941 -12.16 8.75 22.53
CA GLN A 941 -10.72 8.55 22.44
C GLN A 941 -10.18 8.96 21.06
N GLU A 942 -8.96 9.48 21.01
CA GLU A 942 -8.25 9.77 19.76
C GLU A 942 -8.13 8.52 18.87
N SER A 943 -8.65 8.61 17.65
CA SER A 943 -8.61 7.51 16.68
C SER A 943 -8.56 8.05 15.24
N PRO A 944 -7.36 8.28 14.67
CA PRO A 944 -7.23 8.82 13.30
C PRO A 944 -7.65 7.83 12.21
N GLU A 945 -7.85 6.55 12.54
CA GLU A 945 -8.39 5.54 11.60
C GLU A 945 -9.91 5.65 11.37
N ASN A 946 -10.64 6.30 12.29
CA ASN A 946 -12.10 6.38 12.27
C ASN A 946 -12.53 7.82 11.92
N PRO A 947 -13.02 8.13 10.70
CA PRO A 947 -13.16 9.52 10.23
C PRO A 947 -14.04 10.42 11.11
N PRO A 948 -15.17 9.97 11.70
CA PRO A 948 -15.92 10.74 12.69
C PRO A 948 -15.14 11.07 13.97
N ALA A 949 -14.29 10.15 14.45
CA ALA A 949 -13.44 10.41 15.61
C ALA A 949 -12.31 11.38 15.25
N ALA A 950 -11.69 11.24 14.07
CA ALA A 950 -10.70 12.18 13.56
C ALA A 950 -11.28 13.59 13.35
N TRP A 951 -12.56 13.70 12.97
CA TRP A 951 -13.29 14.97 12.88
C TRP A 951 -13.51 15.60 14.27
N LEU A 952 -14.00 14.82 15.25
CA LEU A 952 -14.17 15.28 16.64
C LEU A 952 -12.85 15.66 17.33
N TRP A 953 -11.72 15.16 16.84
CA TRP A 953 -10.38 15.49 17.35
C TRP A 953 -9.73 16.75 16.74
N GLN A 954 -10.40 17.43 15.79
CA GLN A 954 -9.98 18.75 15.29
C GLN A 954 -9.87 19.81 16.42
N PRO A 955 -9.20 20.95 16.17
CA PRO A 955 -9.12 22.05 17.14
C PRO A 955 -10.52 22.49 17.63
N PRO A 956 -10.78 22.58 18.95
CA PRO A 956 -12.09 22.94 19.49
C PRO A 956 -12.71 24.22 18.90
N SER A 957 -11.87 25.21 18.59
CA SER A 957 -12.27 26.48 17.97
C SER A 957 -12.87 26.36 16.56
N ILE A 958 -12.77 25.20 15.91
CA ILE A 958 -13.34 24.93 14.57
C ILE A 958 -14.66 24.15 14.67
N ILE A 959 -14.77 23.24 15.66
CA ILE A 959 -15.88 22.28 15.73
C ILE A 959 -16.97 22.65 16.75
N THR A 960 -16.67 23.44 17.79
CA THR A 960 -17.70 23.92 18.74
C THR A 960 -18.75 24.78 18.01
N GLY A 961 -20.03 24.57 18.34
CA GLY A 961 -21.17 25.17 17.65
C GLY A 961 -21.61 24.47 16.36
N SER A 962 -20.87 23.46 15.88
CA SER A 962 -21.26 22.68 14.70
C SER A 962 -22.50 21.82 14.97
N LYS A 963 -23.35 21.66 13.96
CA LYS A 963 -24.44 20.68 13.96
C LYS A 963 -23.93 19.30 13.54
N LEU A 964 -24.39 18.28 14.25
CA LEU A 964 -24.18 16.86 13.97
C LEU A 964 -25.56 16.18 13.86
N GLN A 965 -25.62 15.07 13.11
CA GLN A 965 -26.80 14.21 13.14
C GLN A 965 -26.49 12.94 13.92
N VAL A 966 -27.41 12.52 14.79
CA VAL A 966 -27.18 11.40 15.70
C VAL A 966 -28.38 10.45 15.76
N ARG A 967 -28.14 9.20 16.17
CA ARG A 967 -29.17 8.17 16.37
C ARG A 967 -28.75 7.24 17.49
N VAL A 968 -29.67 6.91 18.40
CA VAL A 968 -29.42 5.96 19.50
C VAL A 968 -29.44 4.52 18.98
N GLY A 969 -28.60 3.66 19.54
CA GLY A 969 -28.58 2.23 19.26
C GLY A 969 -27.96 1.38 20.37
N GLY A 970 -28.19 0.07 20.27
CA GLY A 970 -27.58 -0.95 21.12
C GLY A 970 -28.51 -1.59 22.14
N SER A 971 -28.20 -2.85 22.47
CA SER A 971 -28.92 -3.71 23.42
C SER A 971 -28.28 -3.81 24.81
N PHE A 972 -27.07 -3.27 25.00
CA PHE A 972 -26.34 -3.30 26.28
C PHE A 972 -26.89 -2.23 27.26
N VAL A 973 -27.96 -2.57 27.98
CA VAL A 973 -28.75 -1.60 28.76
C VAL A 973 -28.93 -1.95 30.24
N PHE A 974 -29.16 -0.90 31.04
CA PHE A 974 -29.75 -0.98 32.36
C PHE A 974 -31.09 -0.19 32.37
N PRO A 975 -32.17 -0.72 32.98
CA PRO A 975 -32.32 -2.07 33.53
C PRO A 975 -32.20 -3.20 32.47
N PRO A 976 -31.77 -4.41 32.84
CA PRO A 976 -31.60 -5.53 31.90
C PRO A 976 -32.95 -6.09 31.41
N ALA A 977 -33.13 -6.16 30.09
CA ALA A 977 -34.43 -6.49 29.48
C ALA A 977 -34.98 -7.92 29.78
N GLU A 978 -34.13 -8.88 30.17
CA GLU A 978 -34.55 -10.25 30.51
C GLU A 978 -34.73 -10.52 32.01
N ILE A 979 -34.37 -9.60 32.91
CA ILE A 979 -34.35 -9.84 34.37
C ILE A 979 -35.12 -8.71 35.07
N PRO A 980 -36.20 -9.01 35.81
CA PRO A 980 -36.90 -7.98 36.58
C PRO A 980 -36.02 -7.47 37.71
N LEU A 981 -36.02 -6.15 37.94
CA LEU A 981 -35.21 -5.47 38.97
C LEU A 981 -35.35 -6.11 40.37
N ASN A 982 -36.53 -6.63 40.70
CA ASN A 982 -36.81 -7.29 41.97
C ASN A 982 -36.00 -8.60 42.20
N GLU A 983 -35.37 -9.15 41.17
CA GLU A 983 -34.48 -10.32 41.24
C GLU A 983 -32.98 -9.94 41.19
N ILE A 984 -32.64 -8.67 41.43
CA ILE A 984 -31.27 -8.15 41.41
C ILE A 984 -30.98 -7.47 42.76
N SER A 985 -30.20 -8.14 43.61
CA SER A 985 -29.77 -7.56 44.90
C SER A 985 -28.37 -6.94 44.85
N ARG A 986 -27.55 -7.31 43.85
CA ARG A 986 -26.20 -6.81 43.65
C ARG A 986 -25.87 -6.66 42.15
N ILE A 987 -25.14 -5.60 41.79
CA ILE A 987 -24.63 -5.33 40.45
C ILE A 987 -23.11 -5.17 40.53
N VAL A 988 -22.39 -5.83 39.63
CA VAL A 988 -20.92 -5.75 39.52
C VAL A 988 -20.53 -5.15 38.18
N PHE A 989 -19.98 -3.93 38.20
CA PHE A 989 -19.48 -3.23 37.02
C PHE A 989 -17.98 -3.49 36.83
N VAL A 990 -17.60 -4.03 35.67
CA VAL A 990 -16.22 -4.44 35.37
C VAL A 990 -15.73 -3.69 34.13
N ALA A 991 -14.89 -2.68 34.34
CA ALA A 991 -14.50 -1.70 33.32
C ALA A 991 -13.01 -1.78 32.98
N GLY A 992 -12.69 -1.73 31.67
CA GLY A 992 -11.32 -1.62 31.15
C GLY A 992 -11.11 -0.36 30.30
N GLY A 993 -10.34 0.61 30.80
CA GLY A 993 -9.96 1.83 30.07
C GLY A 993 -11.16 2.71 29.72
N VAL A 994 -11.53 2.76 28.44
CA VAL A 994 -12.72 3.48 27.94
C VAL A 994 -14.02 2.66 28.04
N GLY A 995 -13.95 1.36 28.36
CA GLY A 995 -15.12 0.53 28.65
C GLY A 995 -15.90 0.96 29.91
N ILE A 996 -15.41 1.97 30.63
CA ILE A 996 -16.14 2.64 31.71
C ILE A 996 -17.35 3.45 31.20
N ASN A 997 -17.35 3.87 29.92
CA ASN A 997 -18.38 4.75 29.33
C ASN A 997 -19.83 4.29 29.56
N PRO A 998 -20.27 3.10 29.09
CA PRO A 998 -21.66 2.65 29.29
C PRO A 998 -21.97 2.51 30.77
N LEU A 999 -21.01 2.01 31.56
CA LEU A 999 -21.21 1.70 32.97
C LEU A 999 -21.39 2.98 33.80
N VAL A 1000 -20.83 4.12 33.38
CA VAL A 1000 -21.08 5.45 33.99
C VAL A 1000 -22.49 5.95 33.69
N SER A 1001 -23.03 5.71 32.50
CA SER A 1001 -24.45 5.98 32.21
C SER A 1001 -25.37 5.13 33.10
N MET A 1002 -25.07 3.84 33.25
CA MET A 1002 -25.81 2.90 34.11
C MET A 1002 -25.72 3.27 35.61
N MET A 1003 -24.51 3.49 36.14
CA MET A 1003 -24.30 3.94 37.53
C MET A 1003 -24.98 5.27 37.82
N GLY A 1004 -24.96 6.20 36.87
CA GLY A 1004 -25.65 7.48 37.00
C GLY A 1004 -27.18 7.31 37.06
N CYS A 1005 -27.77 6.48 36.19
CA CYS A 1005 -29.19 6.13 36.26
C CYS A 1005 -29.57 5.52 37.63
N ILE A 1006 -28.74 4.63 38.19
CA ILE A 1006 -28.94 4.08 39.53
C ILE A 1006 -28.86 5.18 40.61
N ALA A 1007 -27.90 6.10 40.50
CA ALA A 1007 -27.66 7.21 41.43
C ALA A 1007 -28.68 8.37 41.32
N ASP A 1008 -29.41 8.45 40.21
CA ASP A 1008 -30.44 9.46 39.94
C ASP A 1008 -31.84 8.93 40.30
N GLU A 1009 -32.16 7.68 39.97
CA GLU A 1009 -33.47 7.04 40.24
C GLU A 1009 -33.55 6.37 41.63
N GLY A 1010 -32.42 6.10 42.29
CA GLY A 1010 -32.35 5.70 43.70
C GLY A 1010 -32.72 4.24 43.99
N TYR A 1011 -32.46 3.32 43.07
CA TYR A 1011 -32.75 1.89 43.24
C TYR A 1011 -32.00 1.28 44.45
N ASP A 1012 -32.68 0.42 45.22
CA ASP A 1012 -32.10 -0.24 46.40
C ASP A 1012 -31.26 -1.47 46.03
N VAL A 1013 -30.12 -1.24 45.37
CA VAL A 1013 -29.20 -2.28 44.87
C VAL A 1013 -27.78 -2.04 45.39
N GLU A 1014 -27.07 -3.12 45.68
CA GLU A 1014 -25.67 -3.10 46.09
C GLU A 1014 -24.74 -3.06 44.85
N VAL A 1015 -23.81 -2.10 44.77
CA VAL A 1015 -23.01 -1.83 43.56
C VAL A 1015 -21.51 -1.97 43.85
N GLU A 1016 -20.86 -2.93 43.20
CA GLU A 1016 -19.40 -3.09 43.19
C GLU A 1016 -18.82 -2.60 41.86
N VAL A 1017 -17.74 -1.82 41.89
CA VAL A 1017 -17.09 -1.29 40.68
C VAL A 1017 -15.62 -1.69 40.64
N LEU A 1018 -15.23 -2.49 39.65
CA LEU A 1018 -13.85 -2.86 39.36
C LEU A 1018 -13.40 -2.13 38.10
N TYR A 1019 -12.59 -1.07 38.26
CA TYR A 1019 -12.14 -0.24 37.15
C TYR A 1019 -10.62 -0.35 36.94
N ALA A 1020 -10.21 -0.98 35.84
CA ALA A 1020 -8.82 -0.98 35.38
C ALA A 1020 -8.52 0.18 34.44
N SER A 1021 -7.47 0.95 34.74
CA SER A 1021 -7.03 2.05 33.87
C SER A 1021 -5.51 2.24 33.91
N LYS A 1022 -4.97 2.91 32.88
CA LYS A 1022 -3.59 3.41 32.90
C LYS A 1022 -3.61 4.83 33.47
N VAL A 1023 -2.83 5.08 34.52
CA VAL A 1023 -2.74 6.42 35.12
C VAL A 1023 -2.02 7.36 34.14
N PRO A 1024 -2.66 8.46 33.71
CA PRO A 1024 -1.99 9.50 32.95
C PRO A 1024 -1.28 10.49 33.88
N ALA A 1025 -0.22 11.14 33.40
CA ALA A 1025 0.34 12.28 34.13
C ALA A 1025 -0.72 13.41 34.22
N PRO A 1026 -0.86 14.10 35.37
CA PRO A 1026 -0.01 14.05 36.57
C PRO A 1026 -0.57 13.20 37.74
N GLY A 1027 -1.58 12.35 37.52
CA GLY A 1027 -2.14 11.51 38.60
C GLY A 1027 -3.58 11.02 38.39
N LEU A 1028 -4.14 10.39 39.45
CA LEU A 1028 -5.46 9.74 39.42
C LEU A 1028 -6.61 10.66 38.98
N ASN A 1029 -6.56 11.95 39.30
CA ASN A 1029 -7.57 12.96 38.93
C ASN A 1029 -7.80 13.10 37.41
N ARG A 1030 -6.87 12.60 36.57
CA ARG A 1030 -6.98 12.60 35.11
C ARG A 1030 -7.45 11.25 34.52
N VAL A 1031 -7.84 10.31 35.38
CA VAL A 1031 -8.51 9.05 34.99
C VAL A 1031 -9.99 9.34 34.69
N LEU A 1032 -10.49 8.82 33.57
CA LEU A 1032 -11.82 9.10 33.04
C LEU A 1032 -12.93 8.75 34.05
N PHE A 1033 -13.80 9.73 34.30
CA PHE A 1033 -14.94 9.68 35.25
C PHE A 1033 -14.65 9.30 36.72
N LEU A 1034 -13.40 9.09 37.12
CA LEU A 1034 -13.08 8.60 38.47
C LEU A 1034 -13.60 9.53 39.59
N GLU A 1035 -13.47 10.85 39.42
CA GLU A 1035 -13.99 11.84 40.38
C GLU A 1035 -15.52 11.84 40.46
N ARG A 1036 -16.22 11.64 39.32
CA ARG A 1036 -17.69 11.57 39.23
C ARG A 1036 -18.24 10.31 39.91
N ILE A 1037 -17.59 9.16 39.71
CA ILE A 1037 -17.94 7.91 40.38
C ILE A 1037 -17.68 8.02 41.89
N ARG A 1038 -16.53 8.58 42.29
CA ARG A 1038 -16.18 8.82 43.70
C ARG A 1038 -17.21 9.70 44.41
N ALA A 1039 -17.72 10.74 43.75
CA ALA A 1039 -18.78 11.59 44.30
C ALA A 1039 -20.05 10.78 44.62
N TRP A 1040 -20.53 9.93 43.72
CA TRP A 1040 -21.74 9.12 43.95
C TRP A 1040 -21.65 8.17 45.16
N PHE A 1041 -20.48 7.62 45.45
CA PHE A 1041 -20.27 6.82 46.67
C PHE A 1041 -20.13 7.69 47.93
N MET A 1042 -19.46 8.85 47.85
CA MET A 1042 -19.31 9.80 48.97
C MET A 1042 -20.64 10.43 49.39
N ASP A 1043 -21.45 10.83 48.42
CA ASP A 1043 -22.79 11.39 48.59
C ASP A 1043 -23.83 10.32 48.99
N LYS A 1044 -23.41 9.05 49.07
CA LYS A 1044 -24.25 7.86 49.37
C LYS A 1044 -25.42 7.65 48.39
N LYS A 1045 -25.30 8.16 47.17
CA LYS A 1045 -26.22 7.85 46.05
C LYS A 1045 -26.08 6.39 45.59
N LEU A 1046 -24.89 5.81 45.71
CA LEU A 1046 -24.62 4.39 45.46
C LEU A 1046 -24.21 3.68 46.76
N LYS A 1047 -24.70 2.44 46.95
CA LYS A 1047 -24.39 1.59 48.11
C LYS A 1047 -23.40 0.49 47.68
N GLY A 1048 -22.16 0.52 48.14
CA GLY A 1048 -21.16 -0.51 47.85
C GLY A 1048 -19.76 0.06 47.75
N ASN A 1049 -18.87 -0.57 46.97
CA ASN A 1049 -17.43 -0.26 46.94
C ASN A 1049 -16.90 0.02 45.52
N LEU A 1050 -15.79 0.76 45.49
CA LEU A 1050 -15.01 1.07 44.29
C LEU A 1050 -13.58 0.53 44.46
N LYS A 1051 -13.17 -0.39 43.58
CA LYS A 1051 -11.82 -0.94 43.49
C LYS A 1051 -11.16 -0.49 42.17
N VAL A 1052 -10.08 0.28 42.27
CA VAL A 1052 -9.36 0.86 41.13
C VAL A 1052 -8.05 0.13 40.90
N PHE A 1053 -7.85 -0.37 39.69
CA PHE A 1053 -6.70 -1.19 39.29
C PHE A 1053 -5.80 -0.41 38.32
N THR A 1054 -4.61 -0.04 38.77
CA THR A 1054 -3.71 0.83 38.02
C THR A 1054 -2.65 0.03 37.27
N THR A 1055 -2.36 0.43 36.03
CA THR A 1055 -1.27 -0.14 35.21
C THR A 1055 -0.36 0.96 34.70
N GLY A 1056 0.90 1.01 35.18
CA GLY A 1056 1.87 2.01 34.71
C GLY A 1056 2.93 2.49 35.70
N GLY A 1057 2.93 2.04 36.95
CA GLY A 1057 3.89 2.50 37.97
C GLY A 1057 3.48 3.84 38.57
N TYR A 1058 2.70 3.79 39.66
CA TYR A 1058 2.31 4.96 40.44
C TYR A 1058 2.76 4.75 41.89
N ASP A 1059 3.36 5.76 42.51
CA ASP A 1059 3.89 5.65 43.86
C ASP A 1059 2.77 5.70 44.91
N LYS A 1060 3.00 5.11 46.09
CA LYS A 1060 1.91 4.74 47.01
C LYS A 1060 1.34 5.88 47.85
N ASP A 1061 2.07 6.97 48.02
CA ASP A 1061 1.84 7.92 49.12
C ASP A 1061 0.87 9.07 48.77
N CYS A 1062 -0.06 8.85 47.85
CA CYS A 1062 -1.13 9.79 47.51
C CYS A 1062 -2.47 9.32 48.11
N GLU A 1063 -3.20 10.25 48.74
CA GLU A 1063 -4.28 9.95 49.70
C GLU A 1063 -5.31 8.92 49.22
N SER A 1064 -5.48 7.84 50.00
CA SER A 1064 -6.50 6.79 49.78
C SER A 1064 -7.90 7.32 50.10
N GLY A 1065 -8.42 8.18 49.22
CA GLY A 1065 -9.61 9.01 49.42
C GLY A 1065 -10.96 8.28 49.38
N GLY A 1066 -11.07 7.13 50.03
CA GLY A 1066 -12.31 6.35 50.21
C GLY A 1066 -12.61 5.31 49.14
N PHE A 1067 -11.58 4.76 48.48
CA PHE A 1067 -11.68 3.66 47.52
C PHE A 1067 -10.36 2.87 47.49
N ASP A 1068 -10.43 1.58 47.19
CA ASP A 1068 -9.24 0.71 47.17
C ASP A 1068 -8.44 0.89 45.88
N VAL A 1069 -7.13 1.04 45.99
CA VAL A 1069 -6.22 1.20 44.84
C VAL A 1069 -5.20 0.06 44.80
N HIS A 1070 -5.20 -0.69 43.70
CA HIS A 1070 -4.32 -1.82 43.48
C HIS A 1070 -3.40 -1.58 42.27
N ASN A 1071 -2.09 -1.57 42.49
CA ASN A 1071 -1.08 -1.40 41.43
C ASN A 1071 -0.81 -2.71 40.66
N ARG A 1072 -1.88 -3.34 40.16
CA ARG A 1072 -1.86 -4.54 39.31
C ARG A 1072 -3.10 -4.55 38.41
N ARG A 1073 -3.13 -5.43 37.40
CA ARG A 1073 -4.41 -5.82 36.77
C ARG A 1073 -5.24 -6.65 37.77
N PHE A 1074 -6.56 -6.54 37.69
CA PHE A 1074 -7.44 -7.49 38.37
C PHE A 1074 -7.45 -8.85 37.67
N THR A 1075 -7.66 -9.91 38.43
CA THR A 1075 -7.79 -11.29 37.97
C THR A 1075 -9.26 -11.71 37.96
N VAL A 1076 -9.53 -12.92 37.45
CA VAL A 1076 -10.85 -13.57 37.56
C VAL A 1076 -11.27 -13.74 39.04
N GLU A 1077 -10.32 -13.90 39.97
CA GLU A 1077 -10.62 -14.07 41.39
C GLU A 1077 -11.18 -12.78 42.01
N ASP A 1078 -10.64 -11.60 41.68
CA ASP A 1078 -11.15 -10.32 42.16
C ASP A 1078 -12.62 -10.08 41.73
N VAL A 1079 -12.96 -10.50 40.50
CA VAL A 1079 -14.33 -10.41 39.98
C VAL A 1079 -15.25 -11.42 40.69
N LYS A 1080 -14.77 -12.63 40.97
CA LYS A 1080 -15.54 -13.63 41.75
C LYS A 1080 -15.79 -13.17 43.20
N GLU A 1081 -14.80 -12.53 43.83
CA GLU A 1081 -14.95 -11.92 45.16
C GLU A 1081 -16.07 -10.86 45.16
N ALA A 1082 -16.08 -9.98 44.15
CA ALA A 1082 -17.08 -8.91 44.04
C ALA A 1082 -18.51 -9.42 43.72
N VAL A 1083 -18.64 -10.54 43.00
CA VAL A 1083 -19.93 -11.20 42.76
C VAL A 1083 -20.48 -11.87 44.03
N GLY A 1084 -19.58 -12.48 44.83
CA GLY A 1084 -19.92 -13.21 46.05
C GLY A 1084 -20.69 -14.51 45.79
N GLU A 1085 -21.15 -15.16 46.87
CA GLU A 1085 -21.95 -16.40 46.79
C GLU A 1085 -23.44 -16.17 46.48
N LYS A 1086 -23.86 -14.92 46.25
CA LYS A 1086 -25.27 -14.57 45.97
C LYS A 1086 -25.66 -14.98 44.54
N SER A 1087 -26.71 -15.79 44.40
CA SER A 1087 -27.31 -16.18 43.10
C SER A 1087 -27.86 -15.00 42.29
N ASP A 1088 -28.11 -13.88 42.96
CA ASP A 1088 -28.93 -12.78 42.47
C ASP A 1088 -28.08 -11.61 41.93
N SER A 1089 -26.76 -11.77 41.90
CA SER A 1089 -25.81 -10.80 41.34
C SER A 1089 -25.91 -10.73 39.81
N VAL A 1090 -25.85 -9.53 39.24
CA VAL A 1090 -25.73 -9.29 37.78
C VAL A 1090 -24.40 -8.62 37.47
N VAL A 1091 -23.68 -9.08 36.45
CA VAL A 1091 -22.34 -8.61 36.08
C VAL A 1091 -22.38 -7.91 34.73
N TYR A 1092 -21.89 -6.67 34.65
CA TYR A 1092 -21.76 -5.90 33.42
C TYR A 1092 -20.27 -5.70 33.10
N ILE A 1093 -19.82 -6.23 31.95
CA ILE A 1093 -18.40 -6.25 31.56
C ILE A 1093 -18.20 -5.49 30.24
N CYS A 1094 -17.39 -4.42 30.29
CA CYS A 1094 -17.02 -3.65 29.10
C CYS A 1094 -15.54 -3.21 29.16
N GLY A 1095 -14.77 -3.52 28.12
CA GLY A 1095 -13.31 -3.38 28.09
C GLY A 1095 -12.67 -4.27 27.02
N PRO A 1096 -11.34 -4.17 26.79
CA PRO A 1096 -10.65 -4.81 25.67
C PRO A 1096 -11.01 -6.30 25.48
N ALA A 1097 -11.21 -6.73 24.23
CA ALA A 1097 -11.80 -8.05 23.93
C ALA A 1097 -11.15 -9.22 24.69
N ALA A 1098 -9.81 -9.27 24.77
CA ALA A 1098 -9.09 -10.31 25.49
C ALA A 1098 -9.42 -10.36 27.01
N MET A 1099 -9.58 -9.20 27.65
CA MET A 1099 -10.00 -9.09 29.06
C MET A 1099 -11.44 -9.59 29.22
N THR A 1100 -12.35 -9.14 28.36
CA THR A 1100 -13.77 -9.51 28.41
C THR A 1100 -13.99 -10.99 28.05
N ASP A 1101 -13.18 -11.56 27.17
CA ASP A 1101 -13.15 -13.01 26.91
C ASP A 1101 -12.66 -13.79 28.14
N GLU A 1102 -11.52 -13.41 28.72
CA GLU A 1102 -10.91 -14.08 29.87
C GLU A 1102 -11.82 -14.10 31.11
N ILE A 1103 -12.46 -12.98 31.44
CA ILE A 1103 -13.35 -12.87 32.61
C ILE A 1103 -14.63 -13.69 32.41
N VAL A 1104 -15.25 -13.64 31.21
CA VAL A 1104 -16.47 -14.42 30.92
C VAL A 1104 -16.19 -15.91 30.95
N ASP A 1105 -15.09 -16.37 30.32
CA ASP A 1105 -14.64 -17.77 30.43
C ASP A 1105 -14.32 -18.14 31.90
N GLY A 1106 -13.73 -17.22 32.67
CA GLY A 1106 -13.39 -17.42 34.07
C GLY A 1106 -14.60 -17.53 35.02
N LEU A 1107 -15.68 -16.77 34.76
CA LEU A 1107 -16.91 -16.75 35.56
C LEU A 1107 -17.87 -17.91 35.23
N THR A 1108 -17.89 -18.37 33.97
CA THR A 1108 -18.87 -19.36 33.48
C THR A 1108 -18.37 -20.81 33.52
N ARG A 1109 -17.06 -21.04 33.64
CA ARG A 1109 -16.51 -22.38 33.91
C ARG A 1109 -16.89 -22.88 35.31
N ASP A 1110 -16.84 -24.21 35.45
CA ASP A 1110 -16.98 -24.95 36.72
C ASP A 1110 -18.28 -24.69 37.51
N GLY A 1111 -19.36 -24.29 36.80
CA GLY A 1111 -20.69 -24.13 37.39
C GLY A 1111 -20.90 -22.82 38.15
N GLY A 1112 -20.13 -21.77 37.81
CA GLY A 1112 -20.23 -20.43 38.38
C GLY A 1112 -21.47 -19.63 37.92
N VAL A 1113 -21.25 -18.36 37.56
CA VAL A 1113 -22.35 -17.42 37.28
C VAL A 1113 -23.10 -17.84 36.01
N ASN A 1114 -24.43 -17.95 36.10
CA ASN A 1114 -25.30 -18.25 34.97
C ASN A 1114 -25.10 -17.20 33.85
N ASN A 1115 -24.79 -17.64 32.63
CA ASN A 1115 -24.55 -16.78 31.47
C ASN A 1115 -25.61 -15.68 31.27
N LYS A 1116 -26.89 -15.92 31.61
CA LYS A 1116 -27.97 -14.91 31.52
C LYS A 1116 -27.79 -13.70 32.45
N ARG A 1117 -26.99 -13.82 33.52
CA ARG A 1117 -26.66 -12.74 34.47
C ARG A 1117 -25.30 -12.08 34.18
N VAL A 1118 -24.61 -12.46 33.09
CA VAL A 1118 -23.33 -11.87 32.66
C VAL A 1118 -23.54 -11.10 31.36
N MET A 1119 -23.79 -9.80 31.50
CA MET A 1119 -23.98 -8.86 30.39
C MET A 1119 -22.62 -8.42 29.85
N LEU A 1120 -22.43 -8.52 28.54
CA LEU A 1120 -21.20 -8.11 27.85
C LEU A 1120 -21.51 -7.32 26.59
N GLU A 1121 -20.60 -6.41 26.25
CA GLU A 1121 -20.63 -5.60 25.04
C GLU A 1121 -19.36 -5.86 24.23
N LYS A 1122 -19.41 -5.98 22.89
CA LYS A 1122 -18.25 -6.30 22.03
C LYS A 1122 -18.36 -5.76 20.59
N TRP A 1123 -18.53 -4.45 20.39
CA TRP A 1123 -18.73 -3.86 19.02
C TRP A 1123 -17.68 -2.84 18.54
N TRP A 1124 -16.84 -2.28 19.43
CA TRP A 1124 -15.93 -1.16 19.16
C TRP A 1124 -14.72 -1.50 18.27
#